data_AF-A0A080YZW6-F1
#
_entry.id   AF-A0A080YZW6-F1
#
_cell.length_a   1.000
_cell.length_b   1.000
_cell.length_c   1.000
_cell.angle_alpha   90.00
_cell.angle_beta   90.00
_cell.angle_gamma   90.00
#
_symmetry.space_group_name_H-M   'P 1'
#
loop_
_entity.id
_entity.type
_entity.pdbx_description
1 polymer ?
#
loop_
_entity_poly.entity_id
_entity_poly.type
_entity_poly.pdbx_seq_one_letter_code
_entity_poly.pdbx_strand_id
1 'polypeptide(L)'
;MDDTAQRSLLLWVQSFHEKLATDVQISSLEDLCDGVFLSKIMHHIDAEYVNLEQINEQPGGNWALKSNNLKTLLRAVELFYTDELGQICHADELVDPLLIAKENDVHEVSKLTELLLGCAVQCPNKSEYIHPIMQMGPSEQASLMHAIENLMHRFQPTSPGGVSNASRRNSMAHGASFDEIASPSSSASVSAIATGGSNEALAAQLAQALERSSSMELRYLDMEREKRELTERFERTLTEHRELADKYSALESERDQLRSERQNTLTRDNKKIQQIVDNEVHALQMQMEEKDLELNRVKRESGERLMMLENEVRRQADELDISRSKLGTLNKLEASVTKYKKKLEEMNSLRGQVRELETLNAQYLDKVVDLESTIKTMPGLKSLVEKYKNQVVELETANVQASSNLNVKEQKIRRLQEELDSALGGKEFLESQVEELRTQLSSMQYRESTDDAMAAGESSAVNGGGLSADMLLGRDSVSGLKERVARLERENAELKSGNADAGQAELANDLDMAIKAKESLQVSLFQMQKQNDQLSEDLRNTRIQNEQQQQMLAQLQQTHAQTQPQQQVQAQWQNAPGGPEPMQVSNDITVREGAAAAGTAGFATPAALEAGVAMGPGGAMQAPVPTPGSVVVTSSNNALSSAQIAEYQDKLEKLVRRGSERLVRIFLLTYWC
;
A
#
# COMPACT_ATOMS: atom_id res chain seq x y z
N MET A 1 36.92 -25.58 -19.49
CA MET A 1 37.35 -24.64 -18.45
C MET A 1 37.66 -25.42 -17.20
N ASP A 2 38.25 -24.79 -16.18
CA ASP A 2 38.28 -25.34 -14.83
C ASP A 2 37.01 -24.93 -14.06
N ASP A 3 36.62 -25.70 -13.05
CA ASP A 3 35.47 -25.41 -12.18
C ASP A 3 35.60 -24.04 -11.50
N THR A 4 36.83 -23.64 -11.15
CA THR A 4 37.13 -22.31 -10.58
C THR A 4 36.78 -21.20 -11.56
N ALA A 5 37.04 -21.39 -12.86
CA ALA A 5 36.74 -20.40 -13.88
C ALA A 5 35.23 -20.28 -14.12
N GLN A 6 34.51 -21.41 -14.18
CA GLN A 6 33.05 -21.44 -14.28
C GLN A 6 32.37 -20.74 -13.09
N ARG A 7 32.79 -21.06 -11.86
CA ARG A 7 32.36 -20.39 -10.63
C ARG A 7 32.62 -18.88 -10.68
N SER A 8 33.77 -18.46 -11.19
CA SER A 8 34.15 -17.04 -11.24
C SER A 8 33.33 -16.27 -12.28
N LEU A 9 33.06 -16.85 -13.44
CA LEU A 9 32.14 -16.27 -14.43
C LEU A 9 30.71 -16.17 -13.88
N LEU A 10 30.22 -17.18 -13.18
CA LEU A 10 28.90 -17.18 -12.55
C LEU A 10 28.76 -16.03 -11.53
N LEU A 11 29.76 -15.84 -10.66
CA LEU A 11 29.77 -14.74 -9.68
C LEU A 11 29.85 -13.36 -10.36
N TRP A 12 30.60 -13.24 -11.46
CA TRP A 12 30.63 -12.01 -12.26
C TRP A 12 29.26 -11.70 -12.86
N VAL A 13 28.58 -12.69 -13.47
CA VAL A 13 27.21 -12.56 -14.00
C VAL A 13 26.21 -12.18 -12.91
N GLN A 14 26.29 -12.80 -11.72
CA GLN A 14 25.43 -12.50 -10.58
C GLN A 14 25.57 -11.05 -10.08
N SER A 15 26.72 -10.39 -10.29
CA SER A 15 26.91 -8.97 -9.94
C SER A 15 26.00 -8.00 -10.72
N PHE A 16 25.36 -8.47 -11.80
CA PHE A 16 24.40 -7.68 -12.59
C PHE A 16 22.95 -7.80 -12.09
N HIS A 17 22.61 -8.67 -11.13
CA HIS A 17 21.23 -8.84 -10.64
C HIS A 17 20.61 -7.52 -10.15
N GLU A 18 21.35 -6.77 -9.32
CA GLU A 18 20.89 -5.47 -8.80
C GLU A 18 20.84 -4.39 -9.89
N LYS A 19 21.78 -4.41 -10.85
CA LYS A 19 21.84 -3.44 -11.97
C LYS A 19 20.72 -3.62 -12.98
N LEU A 20 20.39 -4.88 -13.30
CA LEU A 20 19.39 -5.26 -14.32
C LEU A 20 17.96 -5.36 -13.77
N ALA A 21 17.74 -5.09 -12.48
CA ALA A 21 16.43 -5.04 -11.82
C ALA A 21 15.48 -6.18 -12.21
N THR A 22 16.01 -7.40 -12.28
CA THR A 22 15.34 -8.57 -12.89
C THR A 22 15.09 -9.65 -11.83
N ASP A 23 13.83 -10.08 -11.68
CA ASP A 23 13.38 -11.07 -10.66
C ASP A 23 13.91 -12.50 -10.87
N VAL A 24 14.70 -12.76 -11.92
CA VAL A 24 15.23 -14.09 -12.26
C VAL A 24 16.52 -14.37 -11.47
N GLN A 25 16.45 -15.34 -10.54
CA GLN A 25 17.59 -15.79 -9.75
C GLN A 25 18.46 -16.80 -10.51
N ILE A 26 19.63 -16.35 -10.96
CA ILE A 26 20.64 -17.20 -11.60
C ILE A 26 21.42 -17.92 -10.50
N SER A 27 21.25 -19.24 -10.43
CA SER A 27 21.89 -20.11 -9.42
C SER A 27 23.01 -20.97 -10.02
N SER A 28 23.02 -21.11 -11.34
CA SER A 28 23.91 -21.96 -12.13
C SER A 28 24.21 -21.31 -13.49
N LEU A 29 25.19 -21.86 -14.23
CA LEU A 29 25.42 -21.46 -15.61
C LEU A 29 24.38 -22.03 -16.58
N GLU A 30 23.66 -23.10 -16.22
CA GLU A 30 22.57 -23.68 -17.02
C GLU A 30 21.39 -22.69 -17.18
N ASP A 31 21.17 -21.83 -16.17
CA ASP A 31 20.18 -20.74 -16.19
C ASP A 31 20.46 -19.70 -17.29
N LEU A 32 21.68 -19.65 -17.83
CA LEU A 32 22.09 -18.73 -18.90
C LEU A 32 21.89 -19.30 -20.32
N CYS A 33 21.61 -20.60 -20.43
CA CYS A 33 21.48 -21.31 -21.70
C CYS A 33 20.23 -20.93 -22.53
N ASP A 34 19.46 -19.93 -22.09
CA ASP A 34 18.36 -19.35 -22.86
C ASP A 34 18.73 -18.06 -23.63
N GLY A 35 19.92 -17.52 -23.35
CA GLY A 35 20.47 -16.30 -23.94
C GLY A 35 19.86 -14.99 -23.44
N VAL A 36 18.80 -15.01 -22.62
CA VAL A 36 18.03 -13.80 -22.26
C VAL A 36 18.82 -12.91 -21.32
N PHE A 37 19.37 -13.45 -20.23
CA PHE A 37 20.12 -12.64 -19.27
C PHE A 37 21.47 -12.15 -19.84
N LEU A 38 22.15 -12.99 -20.63
CA LEU A 38 23.38 -12.58 -21.32
C LEU A 38 23.10 -11.47 -22.34
N SER A 39 21.94 -11.49 -23.02
CA SER A 39 21.52 -10.38 -23.89
C SER A 39 21.20 -9.11 -23.10
N LYS A 40 20.63 -9.22 -21.90
CA LYS A 40 20.43 -8.07 -20.97
C LYS A 40 21.77 -7.49 -20.47
N ILE A 41 22.76 -8.33 -20.18
CA ILE A 41 24.13 -7.87 -19.88
C ILE A 41 24.74 -7.16 -21.10
N MET A 42 24.64 -7.73 -22.31
CA MET A 42 25.18 -7.09 -23.52
C MET A 42 24.54 -5.72 -23.77
N HIS A 43 23.21 -5.60 -23.64
CA HIS A 43 22.50 -4.32 -23.76
C HIS A 43 22.86 -3.30 -22.66
N HIS A 44 23.31 -3.75 -21.48
CA HIS A 44 23.84 -2.86 -20.44
C HIS A 44 25.29 -2.44 -20.72
N ILE A 45 26.11 -3.31 -21.32
CA ILE A 45 27.47 -2.97 -21.77
C ILE A 45 27.38 -1.92 -22.87
N ASP A 46 26.56 -2.17 -23.89
CA ASP A 46 26.20 -1.21 -24.94
C ASP A 46 24.82 -1.51 -25.55
N ALA A 47 23.95 -0.51 -25.56
CA ALA A 47 22.57 -0.62 -26.02
C ALA A 47 22.42 -0.58 -27.55
N GLU A 48 23.43 -0.10 -28.30
CA GLU A 48 23.35 0.02 -29.76
C GLU A 48 23.52 -1.34 -30.46
N TYR A 49 24.25 -2.28 -29.83
CA TYR A 49 24.57 -3.59 -30.40
C TYR A 49 23.50 -4.67 -30.17
N VAL A 50 22.64 -4.54 -29.16
CA VAL A 50 21.51 -5.48 -28.88
C VAL A 50 20.20 -4.72 -28.69
N ASN A 51 19.23 -4.90 -29.59
CA ASN A 51 17.84 -4.55 -29.32
C ASN A 51 17.13 -5.72 -28.61
N LEU A 52 16.73 -5.51 -27.35
CA LEU A 52 16.01 -6.50 -26.54
C LEU A 52 14.63 -6.90 -27.11
N GLU A 53 14.01 -6.08 -27.97
CA GLU A 53 12.77 -6.44 -28.69
C GLU A 53 12.94 -7.67 -29.61
N GLN A 54 14.18 -7.99 -30.01
CA GLN A 54 14.51 -9.17 -30.83
C GLN A 54 14.79 -10.43 -29.99
N ILE A 55 14.87 -10.30 -28.67
CA ILE A 55 15.11 -11.38 -27.73
C ILE A 55 13.77 -11.87 -27.17
N ASN A 56 13.50 -13.17 -27.28
CA ASN A 56 12.34 -13.75 -26.65
C ASN A 56 12.60 -13.92 -25.15
N GLU A 57 11.91 -13.16 -24.29
CA GLU A 57 12.10 -13.21 -22.83
C GLU A 57 11.59 -14.49 -22.15
N GLN A 58 10.75 -15.30 -22.81
CA GLN A 58 10.20 -16.54 -22.25
C GLN A 58 10.31 -17.71 -23.24
N PRO A 59 11.53 -18.12 -23.62
CA PRO A 59 11.75 -19.21 -24.58
C PRO A 59 11.44 -20.58 -23.95
N GLY A 60 11.56 -20.70 -22.63
CA GLY A 60 11.28 -21.92 -21.88
C GLY A 60 12.07 -23.12 -22.39
N GLY A 61 11.37 -24.24 -22.59
CA GLY A 61 11.95 -25.47 -23.18
C GLY A 61 12.11 -25.44 -24.71
N ASN A 62 11.82 -24.32 -25.39
CA ASN A 62 11.91 -24.25 -26.85
C ASN A 62 13.33 -23.91 -27.32
N TRP A 63 14.11 -24.95 -27.61
CA TRP A 63 15.48 -24.83 -28.12
C TRP A 63 15.61 -23.95 -29.37
N ALA A 64 14.55 -23.84 -30.21
CA ALA A 64 14.61 -22.99 -31.39
C ALA A 64 14.56 -21.49 -31.02
N LEU A 65 13.84 -21.11 -29.95
CA LEU A 65 13.84 -19.75 -29.42
C LEU A 65 15.14 -19.45 -28.67
N LYS A 66 15.62 -20.38 -27.83
CA LYS A 66 16.94 -20.28 -27.18
C LYS A 66 18.05 -20.05 -28.23
N SER A 67 18.10 -20.88 -29.27
CA SER A 67 19.12 -20.77 -30.33
C SER A 67 19.00 -19.47 -31.14
N ASN A 68 17.80 -18.91 -31.29
CA ASN A 68 17.61 -17.60 -31.91
C ASN A 68 18.17 -16.47 -31.02
N ASN A 69 17.82 -16.45 -29.73
CA ASN A 69 18.35 -15.48 -28.76
C ASN A 69 19.89 -15.51 -28.74
N LEU A 70 20.48 -16.70 -28.65
CA LEU A 70 21.92 -16.91 -28.60
C LEU A 70 22.64 -16.45 -29.88
N LYS A 71 22.01 -16.60 -31.06
CA LYS A 71 22.56 -16.10 -32.34
C LYS A 71 22.48 -14.59 -32.46
N THR A 72 21.40 -13.97 -32.00
CA THR A 72 21.30 -12.51 -31.91
C THR A 72 22.40 -11.94 -31.01
N LEU A 73 22.65 -12.59 -29.87
CA LEU A 73 23.73 -12.23 -28.94
C LEU A 73 25.14 -12.45 -29.54
N LEU A 74 25.41 -13.61 -30.15
CA LEU A 74 26.70 -13.89 -30.79
C LEU A 74 27.02 -12.84 -31.87
N ARG A 75 26.06 -12.54 -32.74
CA ARG A 75 26.18 -11.48 -33.76
C ARG A 75 26.50 -10.11 -33.15
N ALA A 76 25.87 -9.76 -32.03
CA ALA A 76 26.12 -8.49 -31.35
C ALA A 76 27.53 -8.43 -30.74
N VAL A 77 28.02 -9.55 -30.20
CA VAL A 77 29.40 -9.68 -29.71
C VAL A 77 30.40 -9.56 -30.86
N GLU A 78 30.18 -10.21 -32.01
CA GLU A 78 31.05 -10.08 -33.19
C GLU A 78 31.14 -8.63 -33.69
N LEU A 79 30.00 -7.93 -33.76
CA LEU A 79 29.94 -6.51 -34.13
C LEU A 79 30.70 -5.65 -33.12
N PHE A 80 30.45 -5.80 -31.82
CA PHE A 80 31.15 -5.03 -30.78
C PHE A 80 32.68 -5.23 -30.81
N TYR A 81 33.14 -6.47 -30.99
CA TYR A 81 34.57 -6.76 -31.16
C TYR A 81 35.15 -6.11 -32.43
N THR A 82 34.39 -6.10 -33.53
CA THR A 82 34.84 -5.54 -34.81
C THR A 82 34.87 -4.00 -34.79
N ASP A 83 33.79 -3.38 -34.30
CA ASP A 83 33.51 -1.96 -34.48
C ASP A 83 34.09 -1.10 -33.32
N GLU A 84 33.89 -1.48 -32.05
CA GLU A 84 34.48 -0.76 -30.90
C GLU A 84 35.95 -1.17 -30.64
N LEU A 85 36.23 -2.47 -30.68
CA LEU A 85 37.53 -2.98 -30.24
C LEU A 85 38.57 -3.09 -31.36
N GLY A 86 38.14 -3.00 -32.63
CA GLY A 86 39.01 -3.19 -33.80
C GLY A 86 39.66 -4.58 -33.81
N GLN A 87 38.94 -5.62 -33.40
CA GLN A 87 39.43 -6.99 -33.22
C GLN A 87 38.59 -7.96 -34.07
N ILE A 88 39.24 -8.78 -34.89
CA ILE A 88 38.52 -9.81 -35.67
C ILE A 88 38.11 -10.96 -34.72
N CYS A 89 36.83 -11.02 -34.40
CA CYS A 89 36.22 -12.09 -33.61
C CYS A 89 35.20 -12.85 -34.47
N HIS A 90 35.38 -14.17 -34.60
CA HIS A 90 34.41 -15.08 -35.22
C HIS A 90 33.75 -15.89 -34.09
N ALA A 91 32.77 -15.30 -33.42
CA ALA A 91 32.10 -15.91 -32.28
C ALA A 91 31.29 -17.14 -32.69
N ASP A 92 30.70 -17.13 -33.90
CA ASP A 92 30.02 -18.28 -34.52
C ASP A 92 30.96 -19.48 -34.80
N GLU A 93 32.30 -19.29 -34.80
CA GLU A 93 33.30 -20.38 -34.86
C GLU A 93 33.79 -20.82 -33.46
N LEU A 94 33.59 -20.00 -32.43
CA LEU A 94 34.10 -20.23 -31.08
C LEU A 94 33.06 -20.91 -30.17
N VAL A 95 31.78 -20.65 -30.40
CA VAL A 95 30.64 -21.07 -29.56
C VAL A 95 29.58 -21.77 -30.42
N ASP A 96 29.04 -22.91 -29.99
CA ASP A 96 27.90 -23.54 -30.67
C ASP A 96 26.53 -23.16 -30.03
N PRO A 97 25.74 -22.24 -30.63
CA PRO A 97 24.42 -21.86 -30.14
C PRO A 97 23.32 -22.89 -30.38
N LEU A 98 23.58 -24.01 -31.06
CA LEU A 98 22.68 -25.17 -31.09
C LEU A 98 22.97 -26.11 -29.91
N LEU A 99 24.25 -26.29 -29.53
CA LEU A 99 24.64 -27.15 -28.41
C LEU A 99 24.15 -26.59 -27.08
N ILE A 100 24.37 -25.29 -26.82
CA ILE A 100 23.78 -24.57 -25.67
C ILE A 100 22.25 -24.71 -25.68
N ALA A 101 21.61 -24.46 -26.82
CA ALA A 101 20.15 -24.37 -26.88
C ALA A 101 19.42 -25.72 -26.70
N LYS A 102 20.06 -26.84 -27.04
CA LYS A 102 19.46 -28.19 -26.99
C LYS A 102 19.90 -29.01 -25.77
N GLU A 103 21.18 -28.92 -25.41
CA GLU A 103 21.79 -29.76 -24.38
C GLU A 103 22.06 -28.97 -23.09
N ASN A 104 21.87 -27.63 -23.12
CA ASN A 104 22.20 -26.69 -22.05
C ASN A 104 23.68 -26.76 -21.65
N ASP A 105 24.57 -27.03 -22.61
CA ASP A 105 25.98 -27.28 -22.31
C ASP A 105 26.66 -26.08 -21.63
N VAL A 106 27.18 -26.36 -20.43
CA VAL A 106 27.81 -25.40 -19.53
C VAL A 106 29.15 -24.90 -20.09
N HIS A 107 29.85 -25.67 -20.93
CA HIS A 107 31.13 -25.26 -21.49
C HIS A 107 30.97 -24.20 -22.58
N GLU A 108 30.05 -24.42 -23.52
CA GLU A 108 29.74 -23.45 -24.58
C GLU A 108 29.14 -22.15 -24.01
N VAL A 109 28.22 -22.22 -23.03
CA VAL A 109 27.70 -21.00 -22.40
C VAL A 109 28.76 -20.28 -21.55
N SER A 110 29.73 -21.01 -20.99
CA SER A 110 30.91 -20.39 -20.34
C SER A 110 31.78 -19.64 -21.34
N LYS A 111 32.04 -20.18 -22.54
CA LYS A 111 32.77 -19.46 -23.60
C LYS A 111 32.03 -18.18 -24.03
N LEU A 112 30.71 -18.25 -24.18
CA LEU A 112 29.89 -17.08 -24.53
C LEU A 112 29.97 -16.00 -23.44
N THR A 113 29.93 -16.42 -22.17
CA THR A 113 30.11 -15.54 -21.01
C THR A 113 31.54 -14.96 -20.94
N GLU A 114 32.56 -15.73 -21.32
CA GLU A 114 33.95 -15.29 -21.44
C GLU A 114 34.12 -14.20 -22.53
N LEU A 115 33.54 -14.39 -23.71
CA LEU A 115 33.52 -13.35 -24.76
C LEU A 115 32.79 -12.08 -24.29
N LEU A 116 31.66 -12.23 -23.59
CA LEU A 116 30.88 -11.10 -23.07
C LEU A 116 31.62 -10.33 -21.96
N LEU A 117 32.36 -11.02 -21.08
CA LEU A 117 33.32 -10.43 -20.15
C LEU A 117 34.39 -9.63 -20.91
N GLY A 118 34.88 -10.17 -22.04
CA GLY A 118 35.82 -9.51 -22.94
C GLY A 118 35.30 -8.19 -23.52
N CYS A 119 34.01 -8.10 -23.85
CA CYS A 119 33.36 -6.82 -24.17
C CYS A 119 33.38 -5.87 -22.97
N ALA A 120 32.89 -6.34 -21.81
CA ALA A 120 32.69 -5.53 -20.61
C ALA A 120 33.97 -4.89 -20.06
N VAL A 121 35.12 -5.57 -20.13
CA VAL A 121 36.41 -5.04 -19.62
C VAL A 121 37.18 -4.21 -20.64
N GLN A 122 36.75 -4.18 -21.91
CA GLN A 122 37.39 -3.39 -22.97
C GLN A 122 36.58 -2.17 -23.43
N CYS A 123 35.27 -2.14 -23.15
CA CYS A 123 34.37 -1.02 -23.50
C CYS A 123 34.79 0.34 -22.89
N PRO A 124 34.25 1.47 -23.39
CA PRO A 124 34.57 2.80 -22.85
C PRO A 124 34.35 2.93 -21.34
N ASN A 125 33.27 2.32 -20.82
CA ASN A 125 32.86 2.39 -19.42
C ASN A 125 33.40 1.25 -18.53
N LYS A 126 34.45 0.54 -18.98
CA LYS A 126 35.00 -0.68 -18.33
C LYS A 126 35.28 -0.61 -16.83
N SER A 127 35.52 0.57 -16.26
CA SER A 127 35.67 0.75 -14.81
C SER A 127 34.45 0.26 -14.01
N GLU A 128 33.24 0.38 -14.56
CA GLU A 128 31.98 -0.06 -13.95
C GLU A 128 31.83 -1.59 -13.89
N TYR A 129 32.56 -2.30 -14.74
CA TYR A 129 32.56 -3.77 -14.87
C TYR A 129 33.80 -4.42 -14.25
N ILE A 130 34.91 -3.70 -14.16
CA ILE A 130 36.12 -4.10 -13.43
C ILE A 130 35.95 -3.95 -11.91
N HIS A 131 35.25 -2.92 -11.44
CA HIS A 131 35.07 -2.68 -10.00
C HIS A 131 34.35 -3.84 -9.25
N PRO A 132 33.28 -4.48 -9.77
CA PRO A 132 32.72 -5.70 -9.19
C PRO A 132 33.74 -6.84 -9.10
N ILE A 133 34.58 -7.05 -10.12
CA ILE A 133 35.63 -8.08 -10.10
C ILE A 133 36.60 -7.83 -8.95
N MET A 134 37.00 -6.58 -8.71
CA MET A 134 37.88 -6.20 -7.59
C MET A 134 37.27 -6.44 -6.19
N GLN A 135 35.96 -6.70 -6.08
CA GLN A 135 35.29 -7.06 -4.82
C GLN A 135 35.15 -8.57 -4.60
N MET A 136 35.47 -9.40 -5.61
CA MET A 136 35.37 -10.86 -5.53
C MET A 136 36.52 -11.48 -4.72
N GLY A 137 36.43 -12.78 -4.39
CA GLY A 137 37.48 -13.49 -3.67
C GLY A 137 38.81 -13.55 -4.45
N PRO A 138 39.99 -13.60 -3.79
CA PRO A 138 41.28 -13.58 -4.48
C PRO A 138 41.50 -14.72 -5.48
N SER A 139 40.88 -15.89 -5.25
CA SER A 139 40.94 -17.03 -6.17
C SER A 139 40.15 -16.74 -7.44
N GLU A 140 38.96 -16.19 -7.29
CA GLU A 140 38.08 -15.83 -8.40
C GLU A 140 38.61 -14.61 -9.18
N GLN A 141 39.22 -13.63 -8.50
CA GLN A 141 39.95 -12.52 -9.14
C GLN A 141 41.08 -13.03 -10.03
N ALA A 142 41.94 -13.91 -9.51
CA ALA A 142 43.04 -14.49 -10.29
C ALA A 142 42.54 -15.28 -11.50
N SER A 143 41.44 -16.03 -11.35
CA SER A 143 40.83 -16.78 -12.45
C SER A 143 40.23 -15.89 -13.54
N LEU A 144 39.57 -14.79 -13.18
CA LEU A 144 39.03 -13.82 -14.15
C LEU A 144 40.14 -13.01 -14.82
N MET A 145 41.16 -12.59 -14.07
CA MET A 145 42.33 -11.90 -14.62
C MET A 145 42.99 -12.74 -15.71
N HIS A 146 43.19 -14.04 -15.47
CA HIS A 146 43.78 -14.93 -16.46
C HIS A 146 42.86 -15.17 -17.68
N ALA A 147 41.54 -15.21 -17.51
CA ALA A 147 40.60 -15.26 -18.64
C ALA A 147 40.69 -13.99 -19.50
N ILE A 148 40.77 -12.81 -18.87
CA ILE A 148 40.92 -11.51 -19.54
C ILE A 148 42.26 -11.42 -20.29
N GLU A 149 43.37 -11.85 -19.68
CA GLU A 149 44.68 -11.94 -20.35
C GLU A 149 44.62 -12.85 -21.59
N ASN A 150 44.00 -14.02 -21.47
CA ASN A 150 43.84 -14.96 -22.58
C ASN A 150 42.96 -14.39 -23.70
N LEU A 151 41.90 -13.65 -23.38
CA LEU A 151 41.05 -12.94 -24.35
C LEU A 151 41.84 -11.84 -25.09
N MET A 152 42.56 -10.99 -24.36
CA MET A 152 43.36 -9.89 -24.93
C MET A 152 44.53 -10.39 -25.80
N HIS A 153 44.95 -11.64 -25.64
CA HIS A 153 45.95 -12.29 -26.50
C HIS A 153 45.36 -13.19 -27.60
N ARG A 154 44.06 -13.50 -27.57
CA ARG A 154 43.38 -14.36 -28.57
C ARG A 154 43.08 -13.63 -29.87
N PHE A 155 42.78 -12.33 -29.82
CA PHE A 155 42.34 -11.54 -30.99
C PHE A 155 43.39 -10.50 -31.42
N GLN A 156 43.50 -10.27 -32.73
CA GLN A 156 44.50 -9.34 -33.29
C GLN A 156 43.87 -7.98 -33.65
N PRO A 157 44.50 -6.85 -33.26
CA PRO A 157 44.03 -5.52 -33.66
C PRO A 157 44.14 -5.26 -35.17
N THR A 158 43.07 -4.76 -35.79
CA THR A 158 43.00 -4.43 -37.22
C THR A 158 43.70 -3.11 -37.54
N SER A 159 45.03 -3.14 -37.64
CA SER A 159 45.82 -1.94 -37.96
C SER A 159 45.74 -1.56 -39.45
N PRO A 160 45.27 -0.35 -39.82
CA PRO A 160 45.19 0.08 -41.21
C PRO A 160 46.55 0.54 -41.75
N GLY A 161 47.10 -0.19 -42.72
CA GLY A 161 48.17 0.30 -43.60
C GLY A 161 49.59 0.24 -43.05
N GLY A 162 50.19 -0.96 -43.01
CA GLY A 162 51.61 -1.14 -42.65
C GLY A 162 52.28 -2.27 -43.42
N VAL A 163 52.93 -1.98 -44.55
CA VAL A 163 53.78 -2.94 -45.29
C VAL A 163 55.11 -3.18 -44.55
N SER A 164 55.06 -4.03 -43.53
CA SER A 164 56.19 -4.41 -42.68
C SER A 164 57.14 -5.37 -43.40
N ASN A 165 58.07 -4.80 -44.18
CA ASN A 165 59.15 -5.51 -44.85
C ASN A 165 59.88 -6.51 -43.91
N ALA A 166 59.77 -7.80 -44.19
CA ALA A 166 60.53 -8.85 -43.54
C ALA A 166 62.01 -8.78 -43.98
N SER A 167 62.80 -7.93 -43.33
CA SER A 167 64.25 -7.80 -43.56
C SER A 167 65.00 -7.56 -42.27
N ARG A 168 65.02 -8.58 -41.40
CA ARG A 168 65.99 -8.65 -40.30
C ARG A 168 67.39 -8.80 -40.87
N ARG A 169 68.19 -7.73 -40.81
CA ARG A 169 69.65 -7.85 -40.90
C ARG A 169 70.13 -8.62 -39.66
N ASN A 170 70.91 -9.67 -39.86
CA ASN A 170 71.85 -10.14 -38.83
C ASN A 170 73.26 -9.74 -39.30
N SER A 171 74.11 -9.33 -38.36
CA SER A 171 75.43 -8.76 -38.65
C SER A 171 76.44 -9.81 -39.12
N MET A 172 77.10 -9.55 -40.25
CA MET A 172 78.35 -10.24 -40.61
C MET A 172 79.50 -9.62 -39.79
N ALA A 173 80.40 -10.45 -39.26
CA ALA A 173 81.50 -10.01 -38.40
C ALA A 173 82.81 -9.77 -39.17
N HIS A 174 83.68 -8.97 -38.54
CA HIS A 174 85.12 -8.72 -38.77
C HIS A 174 85.89 -9.48 -39.88
N GLY A 175 86.82 -8.74 -40.50
CA GLY A 175 88.20 -9.24 -40.69
C GLY A 175 88.67 -9.44 -42.13
N ALA A 176 88.80 -8.37 -42.92
CA ALA A 176 89.57 -8.41 -44.16
C ALA A 176 91.08 -8.28 -43.85
N SER A 177 91.89 -9.22 -44.32
CA SER A 177 93.35 -9.16 -44.19
C SER A 177 93.97 -8.21 -45.23
N PHE A 178 95.03 -7.53 -44.84
CA PHE A 178 95.97 -6.86 -45.74
C PHE A 178 97.08 -7.86 -46.10
N ASP A 179 97.53 -7.87 -47.36
CA ASP A 179 98.71 -8.61 -47.82
C ASP A 179 99.38 -7.88 -48.99
N GLU A 180 100.65 -8.16 -49.24
CA GLU A 180 101.61 -7.18 -49.77
C GLU A 180 102.03 -7.46 -51.23
N ILE A 181 101.83 -6.48 -52.13
CA ILE A 181 102.25 -6.60 -53.54
C ILE A 181 103.62 -5.95 -53.73
N ALA A 182 104.62 -6.77 -54.08
CA ALA A 182 106.01 -6.36 -54.22
C ALA A 182 106.47 -6.16 -55.67
N SER A 183 107.50 -5.31 -55.83
CA SER A 183 108.38 -5.20 -57.02
C SER A 183 107.76 -4.56 -58.30
N PRO A 184 108.59 -4.05 -59.25
CA PRO A 184 110.05 -4.18 -59.35
C PRO A 184 110.86 -2.87 -59.34
N SER A 185 112.18 -3.03 -59.18
CA SER A 185 113.22 -2.05 -59.54
C SER A 185 114.32 -2.75 -60.35
N SER A 186 115.19 -1.97 -60.99
CA SER A 186 115.89 -2.37 -62.22
C SER A 186 117.42 -2.48 -62.08
N SER A 187 118.14 -2.47 -63.22
CA SER A 187 119.60 -2.56 -63.43
C SER A 187 120.20 -3.98 -63.44
N ALA A 188 121.27 -4.28 -64.20
CA ALA A 188 121.77 -3.63 -65.43
C ALA A 188 122.73 -4.56 -66.19
N SER A 189 122.82 -4.42 -67.51
CA SER A 189 123.92 -4.98 -68.32
C SER A 189 124.10 -4.17 -69.61
N VAL A 190 125.26 -3.52 -69.77
CA VAL A 190 125.68 -2.83 -71.00
C VAL A 190 127.10 -3.27 -71.33
N SER A 191 127.37 -3.58 -72.60
CA SER A 191 128.59 -4.27 -73.03
C SER A 191 129.70 -3.34 -73.51
N ALA A 192 130.91 -3.91 -73.53
CA ALA A 192 132.20 -3.38 -73.94
C ALA A 192 132.24 -2.27 -75.02
N ILE A 193 133.17 -1.32 -74.81
CA ILE A 193 133.65 -0.37 -75.83
C ILE A 193 134.54 -1.11 -76.83
N ALA A 194 134.37 -0.84 -78.12
CA ALA A 194 135.30 -1.21 -79.19
C ALA A 194 135.98 0.05 -79.78
N THR A 195 137.21 -0.11 -80.27
CA THR A 195 138.11 1.01 -80.63
C THR A 195 138.01 1.45 -82.08
N GLY A 196 138.09 2.77 -82.32
CA GLY A 196 138.56 3.35 -83.59
C GLY A 196 137.47 3.98 -84.47
N GLY A 197 137.36 5.31 -84.41
CA GLY A 197 136.56 6.13 -85.32
C GLY A 197 137.07 7.57 -85.31
N SER A 198 137.07 8.24 -86.46
CA SER A 198 137.54 9.62 -86.60
C SER A 198 136.52 10.65 -86.07
N ASN A 199 136.92 11.93 -86.02
CA ASN A 199 136.12 13.04 -85.49
C ASN A 199 134.67 13.09 -86.01
N GLU A 200 134.41 12.64 -87.24
CA GLU A 200 133.07 12.55 -87.84
C GLU A 200 132.10 11.68 -87.01
N ALA A 201 132.56 10.51 -86.57
CA ALA A 201 131.76 9.57 -85.78
C ALA A 201 131.52 10.11 -84.36
N LEU A 202 132.51 10.80 -83.80
CA LEU A 202 132.40 11.48 -82.51
C LEU A 202 131.42 12.66 -82.59
N ALA A 203 131.41 13.41 -83.68
CA ALA A 203 130.48 14.51 -83.94
C ALA A 203 129.04 14.00 -84.16
N ALA A 204 128.85 12.91 -84.90
CA ALA A 204 127.54 12.28 -85.05
C ALA A 204 127.01 11.72 -83.72
N GLN A 205 127.88 11.11 -82.91
CA GLN A 205 127.51 10.64 -81.57
C GLN A 205 127.19 11.79 -80.61
N LEU A 206 127.91 12.92 -80.70
CA LEU A 206 127.62 14.16 -79.97
C LEU A 206 126.26 14.76 -80.39
N ALA A 207 125.97 14.84 -81.69
CA ALA A 207 124.69 15.33 -82.19
C ALA A 207 123.52 14.45 -81.72
N GLN A 208 123.66 13.12 -81.79
CA GLN A 208 122.64 12.18 -81.31
C GLN A 208 122.54 12.13 -79.77
N ALA A 209 123.58 12.56 -79.04
CA ALA A 209 123.50 12.77 -77.61
C ALA A 209 122.76 14.09 -77.27
N LEU A 210 122.99 15.16 -78.03
CA LEU A 210 122.27 16.44 -77.90
C LEU A 210 120.78 16.29 -78.23
N GLU A 211 120.41 15.56 -79.28
CA GLU A 211 119.01 15.28 -79.63
C GLU A 211 118.30 14.42 -78.56
N ARG A 212 118.99 13.42 -77.99
CA ARG A 212 118.49 12.68 -76.82
C ARG A 212 118.37 13.58 -75.58
N SER A 213 119.33 14.48 -75.35
CA SER A 213 119.27 15.44 -74.25
C SER A 213 118.04 16.35 -74.39
N SER A 214 117.84 16.94 -75.57
CA SER A 214 116.71 17.84 -75.84
C SER A 214 115.35 17.12 -75.77
N SER A 215 115.25 15.87 -76.23
CA SER A 215 114.02 15.08 -76.09
C SER A 215 113.76 14.59 -74.66
N MET A 216 114.79 14.37 -73.85
CA MET A 216 114.64 14.14 -72.40
C MET A 216 114.25 15.43 -71.66
N GLU A 217 114.81 16.57 -72.03
CA GLU A 217 114.49 17.90 -71.49
C GLU A 217 113.03 18.28 -71.79
N LEU A 218 112.55 18.05 -73.01
CA LEU A 218 111.14 18.26 -73.37
C LEU A 218 110.20 17.36 -72.55
N ARG A 219 110.53 16.07 -72.41
CA ARG A 219 109.77 15.14 -71.55
C ARG A 219 109.82 15.52 -70.07
N TYR A 220 110.93 16.04 -69.58
CA TYR A 220 111.03 16.56 -68.22
C TYR A 220 110.08 17.74 -68.01
N LEU A 221 110.07 18.69 -68.96
CA LEU A 221 109.16 19.85 -68.93
C LEU A 221 107.67 19.44 -68.99
N ASP A 222 107.33 18.39 -69.75
CA ASP A 222 105.97 17.84 -69.79
C ASP A 222 105.59 17.11 -68.50
N MET A 223 106.46 16.23 -67.97
CA MET A 223 106.27 15.62 -66.64
C MET A 223 106.14 16.67 -65.53
N GLU A 224 106.85 17.79 -65.65
CA GLU A 224 106.77 18.90 -64.69
C GLU A 224 105.51 19.77 -64.87
N ARG A 225 104.93 19.81 -66.09
CA ARG A 225 103.57 20.34 -66.33
C ARG A 225 102.53 19.44 -65.69
N GLU A 226 102.54 18.15 -65.98
CA GLU A 226 101.61 17.17 -65.41
C GLU A 226 101.68 17.15 -63.87
N LYS A 227 102.89 17.19 -63.30
CA LYS A 227 103.11 17.34 -61.85
C LYS A 227 102.43 18.59 -61.30
N ARG A 228 102.62 19.76 -61.93
CA ARG A 228 102.00 21.02 -61.49
C ARG A 228 100.48 20.97 -61.59
N GLU A 229 99.93 20.48 -62.70
CA GLU A 229 98.48 20.29 -62.84
C GLU A 229 97.91 19.32 -61.80
N LEU A 230 98.60 18.22 -61.52
CA LEU A 230 98.17 17.24 -60.53
C LEU A 230 98.23 17.81 -59.10
N THR A 231 99.28 18.57 -58.76
CA THR A 231 99.34 19.32 -57.49
C THR A 231 98.20 20.32 -57.39
N GLU A 232 97.92 21.12 -58.43
CA GLU A 232 96.83 22.10 -58.40
C GLU A 232 95.44 21.43 -58.27
N ARG A 233 95.23 20.28 -58.93
CA ARG A 233 94.00 19.48 -58.76
C ARG A 233 93.88 18.94 -57.32
N PHE A 234 94.96 18.40 -56.75
CA PHE A 234 94.97 17.98 -55.34
C PHE A 234 94.70 19.14 -54.37
N GLU A 235 95.28 20.32 -54.60
CA GLU A 235 95.04 21.50 -53.77
C GLU A 235 93.60 21.97 -53.86
N ARG A 236 92.99 22.01 -55.05
CA ARG A 236 91.57 22.33 -55.24
C ARG A 236 90.65 21.34 -54.52
N THR A 237 90.85 20.03 -54.68
CA THR A 237 90.08 19.00 -53.96
C THR A 237 90.32 19.06 -52.44
N LEU A 238 91.51 19.46 -51.99
CA LEU A 238 91.79 19.67 -50.56
C LEU A 238 91.12 20.94 -50.00
N THR A 239 90.89 21.97 -50.81
CA THR A 239 90.04 23.12 -50.42
C THR A 239 88.55 22.75 -50.41
N GLU A 240 88.07 22.03 -51.43
CA GLU A 240 86.69 21.54 -51.51
C GLU A 240 86.34 20.66 -50.29
N HIS A 241 87.24 19.75 -49.89
CA HIS A 241 87.05 18.92 -48.69
C HIS A 241 87.04 19.72 -47.38
N ARG A 242 87.85 20.79 -47.26
CA ARG A 242 87.81 21.68 -46.07
C ARG A 242 86.49 22.42 -46.01
N GLU A 243 86.09 23.07 -47.10
CA GLU A 243 84.79 23.75 -47.16
C GLU A 243 83.62 22.81 -46.84
N LEU A 244 83.67 21.55 -47.32
CA LEU A 244 82.62 20.57 -47.06
C LEU A 244 82.61 20.10 -45.59
N ALA A 245 83.78 19.99 -44.95
CA ALA A 245 83.90 19.71 -43.53
C ALA A 245 83.40 20.88 -42.66
N ASP A 246 83.71 22.12 -43.03
CA ASP A 246 83.20 23.32 -42.35
C ASP A 246 81.67 23.42 -42.46
N LYS A 247 81.12 23.15 -43.65
CA LYS A 247 79.66 23.07 -43.90
C LYS A 247 79.01 21.95 -43.08
N TYR A 248 79.66 20.79 -42.96
CA TYR A 248 79.18 19.68 -42.12
C TYR A 248 79.17 20.05 -40.63
N SER A 249 80.25 20.68 -40.14
CA SER A 249 80.37 21.16 -38.75
C SER A 249 79.31 22.21 -38.40
N ALA A 250 79.02 23.13 -39.33
CA ALA A 250 77.94 24.10 -39.18
C ALA A 250 76.55 23.43 -39.07
N LEU A 251 76.25 22.47 -39.94
CA LEU A 251 74.99 21.71 -39.92
C LEU A 251 74.86 20.81 -38.68
N GLU A 252 75.97 20.28 -38.16
CA GLU A 252 76.01 19.52 -36.90
C GLU A 252 75.71 20.42 -35.69
N SER A 253 76.27 21.63 -35.65
CA SER A 253 75.96 22.65 -34.65
C SER A 253 74.48 23.09 -34.71
N GLU A 254 73.95 23.35 -35.91
CA GLU A 254 72.55 23.71 -36.13
C GLU A 254 71.59 22.58 -35.69
N ARG A 255 71.89 21.32 -36.05
CA ARG A 255 71.15 20.13 -35.61
C ARG A 255 71.05 20.07 -34.09
N ASP A 256 72.16 20.27 -33.38
CA ASP A 256 72.19 20.13 -31.93
C ASP A 256 71.60 21.35 -31.20
N GLN A 257 71.68 22.54 -31.79
CA GLN A 257 70.88 23.69 -31.36
C GLN A 257 69.38 23.41 -31.50
N LEU A 258 68.89 23.00 -32.68
CA LEU A 258 67.48 22.68 -32.91
C LEU A 258 66.98 21.53 -32.00
N ARG A 259 67.85 20.55 -31.70
CA ARG A 259 67.57 19.48 -30.75
C ARG A 259 67.44 20.00 -29.32
N SER A 260 68.31 20.91 -28.90
CA SER A 260 68.26 21.59 -27.61
C SER A 260 67.01 22.46 -27.47
N GLU A 261 66.69 23.27 -28.48
CA GLU A 261 65.49 24.12 -28.52
C GLU A 261 64.20 23.30 -28.46
N ARG A 262 64.13 22.18 -29.20
CA ARG A 262 63.01 21.21 -29.09
C ARG A 262 62.92 20.64 -27.68
N GLN A 263 64.03 20.20 -27.09
CA GLN A 263 64.03 19.64 -25.73
C GLN A 263 63.60 20.68 -24.68
N ASN A 264 64.07 21.93 -24.79
CA ASN A 264 63.70 23.02 -23.90
C ASN A 264 62.22 23.41 -24.03
N THR A 265 61.69 23.38 -25.26
CA THR A 265 60.26 23.62 -25.52
C THR A 265 59.39 22.50 -24.93
N LEU A 266 59.71 21.23 -25.23
CA LEU A 266 59.04 20.07 -24.62
C LEU A 266 59.11 20.11 -23.09
N THR A 267 60.24 20.50 -22.50
CA THR A 267 60.41 20.59 -21.04
C THR A 267 59.57 21.73 -20.44
N ARG A 268 59.41 22.85 -21.15
CA ARG A 268 58.51 23.95 -20.75
C ARG A 268 57.05 23.51 -20.82
N ASP A 269 56.65 22.84 -21.89
CA ASP A 269 55.24 22.50 -22.12
C ASP A 269 54.78 21.32 -21.25
N ASN A 270 55.64 20.33 -20.99
CA ASN A 270 55.37 19.31 -19.96
C ASN A 270 55.16 19.94 -18.57
N LYS A 271 55.92 21.00 -18.20
CA LYS A 271 55.71 21.71 -16.93
C LYS A 271 54.37 22.46 -16.88
N LYS A 272 53.92 23.06 -18.00
CA LYS A 272 52.58 23.67 -18.09
C LYS A 272 51.48 22.61 -17.95
N ILE A 273 51.61 21.49 -18.66
CA ILE A 273 50.65 20.38 -18.63
C ILE A 273 50.56 19.83 -17.21
N GLN A 274 51.68 19.57 -16.54
CA GLN A 274 51.71 19.13 -15.14
C GLN A 274 50.98 20.13 -14.24
N GLN A 275 51.27 21.43 -14.35
CA GLN A 275 50.61 22.46 -13.53
C GLN A 275 49.08 22.53 -13.77
N ILE A 276 48.62 22.31 -15.02
CA ILE A 276 47.19 22.25 -15.34
C ILE A 276 46.55 21.01 -14.70
N VAL A 277 47.20 19.84 -14.81
CA VAL A 277 46.74 18.58 -14.21
C VAL A 277 46.71 18.68 -12.67
N ASP A 278 47.76 19.22 -12.05
CA ASP A 278 47.84 19.40 -10.59
C ASP A 278 46.71 20.32 -10.07
N ASN A 279 46.42 21.41 -10.79
CA ASN A 279 45.31 22.31 -10.48
C ASN A 279 43.94 21.62 -10.61
N GLU A 280 43.71 20.86 -11.67
CA GLU A 280 42.44 20.16 -11.92
C GLU A 280 42.23 19.03 -10.89
N VAL A 281 43.27 18.26 -10.58
CA VAL A 281 43.25 17.25 -9.51
C VAL A 281 42.94 17.89 -8.16
N HIS A 282 43.52 19.05 -7.84
CA HIS A 282 43.21 19.77 -6.60
C HIS A 282 41.76 20.28 -6.57
N ALA A 283 41.24 20.81 -7.68
CA ALA A 283 39.86 21.27 -7.80
C ALA A 283 38.85 20.11 -7.62
N LEU A 284 39.13 18.95 -8.22
CA LEU A 284 38.32 17.74 -8.05
C LEU A 284 38.39 17.19 -6.62
N GLN A 285 39.56 17.23 -5.97
CA GLN A 285 39.71 16.87 -4.56
C GLN A 285 38.87 17.77 -3.63
N MET A 286 38.87 19.09 -3.85
CA MET A 286 38.02 20.01 -3.09
C MET A 286 36.52 19.76 -3.32
N GLN A 287 36.11 19.44 -4.55
CA GLN A 287 34.71 19.09 -4.83
C GLN A 287 34.28 17.77 -4.19
N MET A 288 35.18 16.79 -4.10
CA MET A 288 34.96 15.54 -3.37
C MET A 288 34.81 15.78 -1.88
N GLU A 289 35.72 16.53 -1.25
CA GLU A 289 35.63 16.87 0.18
C GLU A 289 34.34 17.65 0.50
N GLU A 290 33.92 18.58 -0.36
CA GLU A 290 32.62 19.26 -0.24
C GLU A 290 31.44 18.28 -0.31
N LYS A 291 31.44 17.33 -1.25
CA LYS A 291 30.36 16.33 -1.36
C LYS A 291 30.35 15.38 -0.15
N ASP A 292 31.51 14.97 0.36
CA ASP A 292 31.63 14.14 1.56
C ASP A 292 31.14 14.89 2.82
N LEU A 293 31.43 16.18 2.93
CA LEU A 293 30.91 17.02 4.02
C LEU A 293 29.39 17.15 3.98
N GLU A 294 28.77 17.41 2.81
CA GLU A 294 27.30 17.47 2.71
C GLU A 294 26.66 16.09 2.87
N LEU A 295 27.27 15.01 2.35
CA LEU A 295 26.81 13.64 2.59
C LEU A 295 26.79 13.31 4.09
N ASN A 296 27.82 13.72 4.83
CA ASN A 296 27.88 13.56 6.29
C ASN A 296 26.91 14.51 7.02
N ARG A 297 26.58 15.68 6.44
CA ARG A 297 25.54 16.59 6.94
C ARG A 297 24.15 15.97 6.81
N VAL A 298 23.80 15.46 5.64
CA VAL A 298 22.53 14.78 5.34
C VAL A 298 22.38 13.48 6.16
N LYS A 299 23.44 12.67 6.29
CA LYS A 299 23.44 11.48 7.17
C LYS A 299 23.11 11.84 8.62
N ARG A 300 23.67 12.93 9.15
CA ARG A 300 23.39 13.41 10.52
C ARG A 300 21.94 13.86 10.67
N GLU A 301 21.44 14.72 9.80
CA GLU A 301 20.03 15.17 9.86
C GLU A 301 19.05 13.99 9.71
N SER A 302 19.38 12.98 8.90
CA SER A 302 18.57 11.77 8.74
C SER A 302 18.54 10.93 10.02
N GLY A 303 19.68 10.76 10.70
CA GLY A 303 19.77 10.11 12.00
C GLY A 303 19.00 10.86 13.09
N GLU A 304 19.08 12.19 13.13
CA GLU A 304 18.32 13.05 14.04
C GLU A 304 16.80 12.93 13.80
N ARG A 305 16.37 12.94 12.53
CA ARG A 305 14.95 12.71 12.15
C ARG A 305 14.46 11.32 12.55
N LEU A 306 15.28 10.29 12.37
CA LEU A 306 14.96 8.91 12.77
C LEU A 306 14.84 8.80 14.30
N MET A 307 15.75 9.39 15.06
CA MET A 307 15.71 9.42 16.52
C MET A 307 14.49 10.19 17.06
N MET A 308 14.11 11.30 16.42
CA MET A 308 12.86 12.01 16.76
C MET A 308 11.61 11.15 16.52
N LEU A 309 11.56 10.44 15.38
CA LEU A 309 10.44 9.54 15.05
C LEU A 309 10.38 8.33 16.01
N GLU A 310 11.51 7.73 16.35
CA GLU A 310 11.61 6.63 17.31
C GLU A 310 11.09 7.04 18.70
N ASN A 311 11.42 8.25 19.15
CA ASN A 311 10.95 8.80 20.41
C ASN A 311 9.45 9.16 20.38
N GLU A 312 8.93 9.65 19.26
CA GLU A 312 7.48 9.88 19.10
C GLU A 312 6.70 8.55 19.08
N VAL A 313 7.22 7.50 18.44
CA VAL A 313 6.62 6.16 18.48
C VAL A 313 6.59 5.60 19.90
N ARG A 314 7.65 5.79 20.71
CA ARG A 314 7.61 5.46 22.14
C ARG A 314 6.54 6.26 22.89
N ARG A 315 6.51 7.58 22.69
CA ARG A 315 5.53 8.49 23.33
C ARG A 315 4.08 8.07 23.03
N GLN A 316 3.79 7.70 21.78
CA GLN A 316 2.47 7.20 21.38
C GLN A 316 2.14 5.82 21.97
N ALA A 317 3.13 4.93 22.13
CA ALA A 317 2.92 3.66 22.81
C ALA A 317 2.53 3.85 24.30
N ASP A 318 3.22 4.76 25.01
CA ASP A 318 2.88 5.12 26.38
C ASP A 318 1.46 5.74 26.48
N GLU A 319 1.09 6.62 25.55
CA GLU A 319 -0.27 7.19 25.48
C GLU A 319 -1.34 6.14 25.21
N LEU A 320 -1.05 5.14 24.36
CA LEU A 320 -1.94 4.02 24.09
C LEU A 320 -2.11 3.11 25.31
N ASP A 321 -1.05 2.83 26.08
CA ASP A 321 -1.16 2.02 27.30
C ASP A 321 -1.84 2.74 28.46
N ILE A 322 -1.63 4.06 28.60
CA ILE A 322 -2.45 4.91 29.48
C ILE A 322 -3.93 4.85 29.05
N SER A 323 -4.21 4.86 27.74
CA SER A 323 -5.57 4.81 27.21
C SER A 323 -6.23 3.44 27.37
N ARG A 324 -5.48 2.34 27.20
CA ARG A 324 -5.90 0.96 27.52
C ARG A 324 -6.21 0.81 29.01
N SER A 325 -5.40 1.41 29.88
CA SER A 325 -5.64 1.42 31.33
C SER A 325 -6.94 2.17 31.69
N LYS A 326 -7.17 3.36 31.09
CA LYS A 326 -8.43 4.12 31.22
C LYS A 326 -9.64 3.33 30.70
N LEU A 327 -9.53 2.65 29.56
CA LEU A 327 -10.58 1.76 29.05
C LEU A 327 -10.86 0.61 30.03
N GLY A 328 -9.80 0.04 30.62
CA GLY A 328 -9.89 -0.99 31.65
C GLY A 328 -10.54 -0.54 32.97
N THR A 329 -10.55 0.76 33.29
CA THR A 329 -11.34 1.31 34.41
C THR A 329 -12.76 1.65 33.99
N LEU A 330 -12.98 2.16 32.78
CA LEU A 330 -14.30 2.43 32.21
C LEU A 330 -15.14 1.15 32.12
N ASN A 331 -14.60 0.05 31.58
CA ASN A 331 -15.28 -1.24 31.51
C ASN A 331 -15.69 -1.77 32.91
N LYS A 332 -14.93 -1.47 33.96
CA LYS A 332 -15.27 -1.82 35.35
C LYS A 332 -16.41 -0.95 35.89
N LEU A 333 -16.46 0.33 35.51
CA LEU A 333 -17.56 1.24 35.85
C LEU A 333 -18.85 0.84 35.12
N GLU A 334 -18.79 0.52 33.83
CA GLU A 334 -19.93 -0.02 33.06
C GLU A 334 -20.44 -1.35 33.65
N ALA A 335 -19.54 -2.25 34.03
CA ALA A 335 -19.89 -3.49 34.74
C ALA A 335 -20.44 -3.27 36.15
N SER A 336 -20.33 -2.05 36.70
CA SER A 336 -21.03 -1.63 37.93
C SER A 336 -22.39 -1.02 37.60
N VAL A 337 -22.49 -0.19 36.56
CA VAL A 337 -23.74 0.44 36.10
C VAL A 337 -24.76 -0.62 35.65
N THR A 338 -24.34 -1.66 34.93
CA THR A 338 -25.22 -2.78 34.54
C THR A 338 -25.75 -3.54 35.77
N LYS A 339 -24.92 -3.75 36.80
CA LYS A 339 -25.37 -4.33 38.09
C LYS A 339 -26.35 -3.44 38.82
N TYR A 340 -26.16 -2.12 38.80
CA TYR A 340 -27.11 -1.17 39.39
C TYR A 340 -28.42 -1.06 38.60
N LYS A 341 -28.38 -1.12 37.26
CA LYS A 341 -29.57 -1.22 36.41
C LYS A 341 -30.40 -2.47 36.75
N LYS A 342 -29.77 -3.64 36.81
CA LYS A 342 -30.46 -4.88 37.21
C LYS A 342 -31.09 -4.79 38.60
N LYS A 343 -30.38 -4.22 39.59
CA LYS A 343 -30.95 -3.97 40.94
C LYS A 343 -32.14 -3.01 40.90
N LEU A 344 -32.14 -2.02 40.01
CA LEU A 344 -33.25 -1.09 39.83
C LEU A 344 -34.45 -1.77 39.15
N GLU A 345 -34.21 -2.66 38.18
CA GLU A 345 -35.23 -3.51 37.54
C GLU A 345 -35.87 -4.48 38.56
N GLU A 346 -35.05 -5.16 39.37
CA GLU A 346 -35.50 -6.02 40.49
C GLU A 346 -36.35 -5.22 41.50
N MET A 347 -35.90 -4.03 41.90
CA MET A 347 -36.60 -3.15 42.83
C MET A 347 -37.89 -2.55 42.22
N ASN A 348 -37.92 -2.31 40.91
CA ASN A 348 -39.13 -1.90 40.18
C ASN A 348 -40.14 -3.05 40.08
N SER A 349 -39.68 -4.29 39.85
CA SER A 349 -40.54 -5.48 39.87
C SER A 349 -41.17 -5.72 41.24
N LEU A 350 -40.39 -5.59 42.32
CA LEU A 350 -40.91 -5.62 43.70
C LEU A 350 -41.94 -4.51 43.95
N ARG A 351 -41.71 -3.28 43.45
CA ARG A 351 -42.71 -2.20 43.50
C ARG A 351 -43.93 -2.46 42.61
N GLY A 352 -43.86 -3.34 41.62
CA GLY A 352 -45.02 -3.88 40.90
C GLY A 352 -45.84 -4.80 41.80
N GLN A 353 -45.20 -5.85 42.30
CA GLN A 353 -45.81 -6.85 43.21
C GLN A 353 -46.45 -6.21 44.45
N VAL A 354 -45.82 -5.18 45.04
CA VAL A 354 -46.42 -4.43 46.16
C VAL A 354 -47.73 -3.76 45.75
N ARG A 355 -47.79 -3.09 44.60
CA ARG A 355 -49.04 -2.48 44.11
C ARG A 355 -50.10 -3.51 43.73
N GLU A 356 -49.71 -4.66 43.19
CA GLU A 356 -50.62 -5.78 42.91
C GLU A 356 -51.24 -6.32 44.20
N LEU A 357 -50.44 -6.48 45.26
CA LEU A 357 -50.90 -6.88 46.59
C LEU A 357 -51.76 -5.80 47.27
N GLU A 358 -51.40 -4.53 47.16
CA GLU A 358 -52.23 -3.40 47.63
C GLU A 358 -53.59 -3.37 46.92
N THR A 359 -53.61 -3.56 45.60
CA THR A 359 -54.84 -3.63 44.78
C THR A 359 -55.70 -4.83 45.16
N LEU A 360 -55.09 -6.01 45.35
CA LEU A 360 -55.79 -7.21 45.77
C LEU A 360 -56.35 -7.08 47.21
N ASN A 361 -55.62 -6.43 48.10
CA ASN A 361 -56.08 -6.14 49.47
C ASN A 361 -57.26 -5.15 49.47
N ALA A 362 -57.24 -4.13 48.60
CA ALA A 362 -58.36 -3.23 48.39
C ALA A 362 -59.61 -4.00 47.87
N GLN A 363 -59.44 -4.89 46.89
CA GLN A 363 -60.53 -5.76 46.40
C GLN A 363 -61.09 -6.70 47.50
N TYR A 364 -60.23 -7.21 48.39
CA TYR A 364 -60.69 -7.98 49.55
C TYR A 364 -61.45 -7.10 50.56
N LEU A 365 -61.02 -5.85 50.78
CA LEU A 365 -61.72 -4.90 51.66
C LEU A 365 -63.09 -4.51 51.10
N ASP A 366 -63.18 -4.17 49.81
CA ASP A 366 -64.46 -3.90 49.13
C ASP A 366 -65.41 -5.10 49.26
N LYS A 367 -64.91 -6.32 49.03
CA LYS A 367 -65.68 -7.56 49.19
C LYS A 367 -66.14 -7.81 50.64
N VAL A 368 -65.35 -7.39 51.64
CA VAL A 368 -65.77 -7.41 53.06
C VAL A 368 -66.86 -6.38 53.33
N VAL A 369 -66.76 -5.17 52.77
CA VAL A 369 -67.79 -4.12 52.89
C VAL A 369 -69.10 -4.55 52.20
N ASP A 370 -69.04 -5.18 51.04
CA ASP A 370 -70.19 -5.80 50.36
C ASP A 370 -70.84 -6.87 51.24
N LEU A 371 -70.06 -7.80 51.78
CA LEU A 371 -70.56 -8.84 52.68
C LEU A 371 -71.18 -8.24 53.94
N GLU A 372 -70.56 -7.23 54.56
CA GLU A 372 -71.16 -6.48 55.65
C GLU A 372 -72.48 -5.82 55.26
N SER A 373 -72.62 -5.30 54.03
CA SER A 373 -73.88 -4.72 53.55
C SER A 373 -74.99 -5.77 53.48
N THR A 374 -74.68 -7.00 53.03
CA THR A 374 -75.64 -8.12 53.04
C THR A 374 -75.97 -8.59 54.45
N ILE A 375 -75.01 -8.51 55.38
CA ILE A 375 -75.25 -8.78 56.81
C ILE A 375 -76.12 -7.68 57.42
N LYS A 376 -76.01 -6.42 56.99
CA LYS A 376 -76.85 -5.29 57.44
C LYS A 376 -78.30 -5.40 56.93
N THR A 377 -78.57 -6.06 55.80
CA THR A 377 -79.96 -6.32 55.33
C THR A 377 -80.58 -7.59 55.92
N MET A 378 -79.76 -8.55 56.38
CA MET A 378 -80.19 -9.81 57.01
C MET A 378 -81.23 -9.65 58.14
N PRO A 379 -81.16 -8.65 59.07
CA PRO A 379 -82.19 -8.45 60.09
C PRO A 379 -83.56 -8.07 59.52
N GLY A 380 -83.61 -7.32 58.41
CA GLY A 380 -84.85 -6.97 57.72
C GLY A 380 -85.52 -8.20 57.11
N LEU A 381 -84.73 -9.05 56.45
CA LEU A 381 -85.19 -10.34 55.93
C LEU A 381 -85.65 -11.28 57.06
N LYS A 382 -84.91 -11.36 58.17
CA LYS A 382 -85.32 -12.11 59.36
C LYS A 382 -86.63 -11.59 59.96
N SER A 383 -86.82 -10.28 60.07
CA SER A 383 -88.09 -9.69 60.53
C SER A 383 -89.26 -10.03 59.61
N LEU A 384 -89.04 -10.07 58.30
CA LEU A 384 -90.06 -10.48 57.33
C LEU A 384 -90.40 -11.98 57.45
N VAL A 385 -89.40 -12.85 57.64
CA VAL A 385 -89.59 -14.28 57.92
C VAL A 385 -90.33 -14.49 59.25
N GLU A 386 -90.00 -13.76 60.31
CA GLU A 386 -90.69 -13.84 61.60
C GLU A 386 -92.17 -13.40 61.47
N LYS A 387 -92.47 -12.37 60.66
CA LYS A 387 -93.85 -11.96 60.35
C LYS A 387 -94.63 -13.06 59.63
N TYR A 388 -94.07 -13.65 58.57
CA TYR A 388 -94.74 -14.75 57.86
C TYR A 388 -94.91 -16.00 58.73
N LYS A 389 -93.93 -16.31 59.58
CA LYS A 389 -94.00 -17.39 60.57
C LYS A 389 -95.11 -17.15 61.61
N ASN A 390 -95.21 -15.93 62.15
CA ASN A 390 -96.29 -15.56 63.05
C ASN A 390 -97.67 -15.65 62.36
N GLN A 391 -97.77 -15.19 61.11
CA GLN A 391 -98.98 -15.32 60.30
C GLN A 391 -99.37 -16.79 60.07
N VAL A 392 -98.40 -17.70 59.87
CA VAL A 392 -98.65 -19.15 59.81
C VAL A 392 -99.17 -19.66 61.15
N VAL A 393 -98.57 -19.28 62.28
CA VAL A 393 -99.03 -19.70 63.62
C VAL A 393 -100.43 -19.13 63.95
N GLU A 394 -100.75 -17.92 63.52
CA GLU A 394 -102.10 -17.33 63.62
C GLU A 394 -103.12 -18.13 62.80
N LEU A 395 -102.78 -18.53 61.58
CA LEU A 395 -103.63 -19.37 60.72
C LEU A 395 -103.77 -20.80 61.28
N GLU A 396 -102.70 -21.39 61.81
CA GLU A 396 -102.72 -22.71 62.46
C GLU A 396 -103.59 -22.70 63.72
N THR A 397 -103.42 -21.70 64.60
CA THR A 397 -104.22 -21.57 65.82
C THR A 397 -105.69 -21.25 65.51
N ALA A 398 -105.99 -20.44 64.50
CA ALA A 398 -107.35 -20.24 64.00
C ALA A 398 -107.96 -21.54 63.45
N ASN A 399 -107.18 -22.36 62.73
CA ASN A 399 -107.63 -23.66 62.21
C ASN A 399 -107.89 -24.67 63.34
N VAL A 400 -107.04 -24.72 64.38
CA VAL A 400 -107.26 -25.53 65.58
C VAL A 400 -108.50 -25.07 66.35
N GLN A 401 -108.74 -23.76 66.47
CA GLN A 401 -109.98 -23.23 67.06
C GLN A 401 -111.21 -23.60 66.22
N ALA A 402 -111.14 -23.54 64.88
CA ALA A 402 -112.22 -23.96 64.00
C ALA A 402 -112.52 -25.47 64.14
N SER A 403 -111.49 -26.31 64.19
CA SER A 403 -111.62 -27.76 64.38
C SER A 403 -112.12 -28.14 65.77
N SER A 404 -111.74 -27.40 66.82
CA SER A 404 -112.30 -27.56 68.16
C SER A 404 -113.79 -27.20 68.20
N ASN A 405 -114.18 -26.08 67.57
CA ASN A 405 -115.58 -25.70 67.42
C ASN A 405 -116.39 -26.70 66.57
N LEU A 406 -115.78 -27.35 65.58
CA LEU A 406 -116.39 -28.44 64.82
C LEU A 406 -116.66 -29.65 65.73
N ASN A 407 -115.65 -30.14 66.45
CA ASN A 407 -115.76 -31.26 67.40
C ASN A 407 -116.81 -30.99 68.49
N VAL A 408 -116.88 -29.78 69.04
CA VAL A 408 -117.94 -29.40 70.00
C VAL A 408 -119.34 -29.46 69.38
N LYS A 409 -119.50 -29.09 68.09
CA LYS A 409 -120.76 -29.25 67.36
C LYS A 409 -121.06 -30.73 67.07
N GLU A 410 -120.08 -31.53 66.66
CA GLU A 410 -120.23 -32.97 66.46
C GLU A 410 -120.64 -33.70 67.75
N GLN A 411 -120.04 -33.38 68.89
CA GLN A 411 -120.44 -33.90 70.21
C GLN A 411 -121.85 -33.47 70.63
N LYS A 412 -122.35 -32.33 70.12
CA LYS A 412 -123.74 -31.91 70.36
C LYS A 412 -124.72 -32.58 69.39
N ILE A 413 -124.30 -32.84 68.15
CA ILE A 413 -125.05 -33.67 67.19
C ILE A 413 -125.19 -35.09 67.74
N ARG A 414 -124.10 -35.71 68.23
CA ARG A 414 -124.15 -37.05 68.85
C ARG A 414 -125.11 -37.13 70.04
N ARG A 415 -125.09 -36.14 70.95
CA ARG A 415 -126.06 -36.11 72.06
C ARG A 415 -127.50 -35.97 71.60
N LEU A 416 -127.77 -35.19 70.55
CA LEU A 416 -129.10 -35.10 69.95
C LEU A 416 -129.51 -36.39 69.22
N GLN A 417 -128.55 -37.18 68.72
CA GLN A 417 -128.79 -38.52 68.17
C GLN A 417 -129.06 -39.53 69.30
N GLU A 418 -128.29 -39.52 70.39
CA GLU A 418 -128.51 -40.34 71.58
C GLU A 418 -129.88 -40.04 72.25
N GLU A 419 -130.29 -38.77 72.30
CA GLU A 419 -131.63 -38.35 72.75
C GLU A 419 -132.75 -38.84 71.80
N LEU A 420 -132.52 -38.81 70.48
CA LEU A 420 -133.46 -39.33 69.48
C LEU A 420 -133.59 -40.85 69.54
N ASP A 421 -132.47 -41.58 69.60
CA ASP A 421 -132.44 -43.04 69.68
C ASP A 421 -133.08 -43.53 70.99
N SER A 422 -132.89 -42.81 72.11
CA SER A 422 -133.59 -43.08 73.36
C SER A 422 -135.11 -42.84 73.26
N ALA A 423 -135.55 -41.84 72.49
CA ALA A 423 -136.97 -41.60 72.24
C ALA A 423 -137.59 -42.66 71.31
N LEU A 424 -136.82 -43.15 70.32
CA LEU A 424 -137.21 -44.26 69.45
C LEU A 424 -137.32 -45.58 70.21
N GLY A 425 -136.34 -45.94 71.05
CA GLY A 425 -136.43 -47.11 71.92
C GLY A 425 -137.60 -47.02 72.93
N GLY A 426 -137.90 -45.81 73.42
CA GLY A 426 -139.09 -45.56 74.23
C GLY A 426 -140.41 -45.77 73.48
N LYS A 427 -140.45 -45.42 72.18
CA LYS A 427 -141.58 -45.71 71.27
C LYS A 427 -141.71 -47.23 71.04
N GLU A 428 -140.63 -47.92 70.70
CA GLU A 428 -140.62 -49.37 70.45
C GLU A 428 -141.06 -50.18 71.68
N PHE A 429 -140.66 -49.76 72.88
CA PHE A 429 -141.10 -50.39 74.13
C PHE A 429 -142.62 -50.24 74.38
N LEU A 430 -143.21 -49.09 74.00
CA LEU A 430 -144.66 -48.87 74.08
C LEU A 430 -145.42 -49.67 73.01
N GLU A 431 -144.87 -49.77 71.80
CA GLU A 431 -145.43 -50.62 70.73
C GLU A 431 -145.37 -52.11 71.13
N SER A 432 -144.30 -52.55 71.79
CA SER A 432 -144.17 -53.91 72.34
C SER A 432 -145.23 -54.21 73.43
N GLN A 433 -145.54 -53.28 74.34
CA GLN A 433 -146.62 -53.47 75.32
C GLN A 433 -148.02 -53.53 74.68
N VAL A 434 -148.24 -52.79 73.58
CA VAL A 434 -149.50 -52.90 72.81
C VAL A 434 -149.61 -54.28 72.15
N GLU A 435 -148.51 -54.85 71.68
CA GLU A 435 -148.48 -56.19 71.07
C GLU A 435 -148.59 -57.33 72.12
N GLU A 436 -148.03 -57.15 73.31
CA GLU A 436 -148.21 -58.06 74.46
C GLU A 436 -149.68 -58.09 74.94
N LEU A 437 -150.39 -56.96 74.91
CA LEU A 437 -151.82 -56.90 75.22
C LEU A 437 -152.70 -57.45 74.09
N ARG A 438 -152.27 -57.35 72.82
CA ARG A 438 -152.96 -57.96 71.66
C ARG A 438 -152.85 -59.49 71.69
N THR A 439 -151.69 -60.03 72.05
CA THR A 439 -151.46 -61.49 72.06
C THR A 439 -152.26 -62.24 73.12
N GLN A 440 -152.72 -61.57 74.20
CA GLN A 440 -153.61 -62.17 75.20
C GLN A 440 -155.07 -62.38 74.73
N LEU A 441 -155.49 -61.77 73.62
CA LEU A 441 -156.87 -61.85 73.11
C LEU A 441 -157.08 -62.82 71.93
N SER A 442 -156.00 -63.35 71.35
CA SER A 442 -156.03 -64.10 70.08
C SER A 442 -155.99 -65.62 70.24
N SER A 443 -156.51 -66.18 71.33
CA SER A 443 -156.65 -67.64 71.53
C SER A 443 -157.87 -68.25 70.79
N MET A 444 -158.44 -67.54 69.81
CA MET A 444 -159.67 -67.92 69.11
C MET A 444 -159.73 -67.44 67.65
N GLN A 445 -158.75 -67.78 66.80
CA GLN A 445 -159.03 -68.06 65.38
C GLN A 445 -157.94 -68.83 64.61
N TYR A 446 -158.30 -69.20 63.37
CA TYR A 446 -157.61 -70.05 62.40
C TYR A 446 -156.58 -69.30 61.54
N ARG A 447 -155.67 -70.06 60.90
CA ARG A 447 -154.96 -69.72 59.63
C ARG A 447 -153.95 -68.55 59.72
N GLU A 448 -153.10 -68.26 58.74
CA GLU A 448 -152.38 -69.01 57.68
C GLU A 448 -151.53 -67.97 56.90
N SER A 449 -150.24 -68.26 56.64
CA SER A 449 -149.36 -67.74 55.56
C SER A 449 -149.26 -66.24 55.17
N THR A 450 -148.12 -65.94 54.53
CA THR A 450 -147.85 -64.89 53.50
C THR A 450 -147.84 -63.41 53.90
N ASP A 451 -146.70 -62.76 53.56
CA ASP A 451 -146.48 -61.61 52.65
C ASP A 451 -147.49 -60.43 52.69
N ASP A 452 -147.11 -59.16 52.43
CA ASP A 452 -146.11 -58.61 51.49
C ASP A 452 -145.85 -57.11 51.81
N ALA A 453 -145.04 -56.43 50.97
CA ALA A 453 -145.04 -54.97 50.70
C ALA A 453 -144.49 -54.01 51.80
N MET A 454 -143.91 -52.84 51.48
CA MET A 454 -143.13 -52.35 50.31
C MET A 454 -142.63 -50.91 50.62
N ALA A 455 -141.66 -50.40 49.83
CA ALA A 455 -141.41 -48.97 49.57
C ALA A 455 -140.94 -48.05 50.73
N ALA A 456 -140.31 -46.89 50.49
CA ALA A 456 -139.42 -46.47 49.38
C ALA A 456 -138.70 -45.14 49.71
N GLY A 457 -137.46 -44.99 49.20
CA GLY A 457 -136.88 -43.68 48.81
C GLY A 457 -136.55 -42.66 49.92
N GLU A 458 -136.07 -41.45 49.61
CA GLU A 458 -135.41 -40.94 48.39
C GLU A 458 -134.72 -39.58 48.68
N SER A 459 -133.82 -39.10 47.79
CA SER A 459 -133.53 -37.66 47.55
C SER A 459 -132.73 -36.86 48.63
N SER A 460 -132.20 -35.63 48.43
CA SER A 460 -131.37 -34.99 47.35
C SER A 460 -130.96 -33.53 47.75
N ALA A 461 -130.28 -32.78 46.85
CA ALA A 461 -130.10 -31.30 46.77
C ALA A 461 -129.09 -30.58 47.75
N VAL A 462 -128.27 -29.52 47.43
CA VAL A 462 -128.29 -28.30 46.53
C VAL A 462 -128.86 -27.04 47.25
N ASN A 463 -128.34 -25.79 47.25
CA ASN A 463 -127.35 -24.97 46.46
C ASN A 463 -126.61 -23.93 47.39
N GLY A 464 -125.75 -22.95 47.03
CA GLY A 464 -124.97 -22.59 45.80
C GLY A 464 -125.00 -21.08 45.36
N GLY A 465 -123.84 -20.38 45.28
CA GLY A 465 -123.62 -19.03 44.66
C GLY A 465 -123.27 -17.85 45.61
N GLY A 466 -122.73 -16.68 45.18
CA GLY A 466 -122.08 -16.27 43.90
C GLY A 466 -122.00 -14.73 43.61
N LEU A 467 -121.00 -14.28 42.80
CA LEU A 467 -120.87 -12.96 42.06
C LEU A 467 -120.64 -11.66 42.92
N SER A 468 -120.25 -10.43 42.46
CA SER A 468 -119.64 -9.76 41.25
C SER A 468 -119.36 -8.25 41.58
N ALA A 469 -118.73 -7.32 40.80
CA ALA A 469 -117.68 -7.29 39.74
C ALA A 469 -117.34 -5.80 39.30
N ASP A 470 -116.36 -5.61 38.39
CA ASP A 470 -116.05 -4.45 37.47
C ASP A 470 -115.21 -3.19 37.87
N MET A 471 -114.15 -2.90 37.08
CA MET A 471 -113.90 -1.64 36.30
C MET A 471 -112.45 -1.55 35.69
N LEU A 472 -112.38 -1.11 34.41
CA LEU A 472 -111.28 -0.50 33.59
C LEU A 472 -109.94 -0.12 34.29
N LEU A 473 -108.71 -0.16 33.72
CA LEU A 473 -108.08 -0.36 32.37
C LEU A 473 -106.55 -0.66 32.61
N GLY A 474 -105.62 -0.89 31.65
CA GLY A 474 -105.66 -1.05 30.19
C GLY A 474 -104.55 -0.31 29.38
N ARG A 475 -103.55 -1.05 28.86
CA ARG A 475 -102.51 -0.67 27.83
C ARG A 475 -101.66 0.61 28.05
N ASP A 476 -100.36 0.46 28.31
CA ASP A 476 -99.31 1.04 27.45
C ASP A 476 -97.89 0.49 27.70
N SER A 477 -97.20 0.07 26.63
CA SER A 477 -95.85 -0.49 26.69
C SER A 477 -94.96 0.06 25.56
N VAL A 478 -94.38 1.25 25.74
CA VAL A 478 -93.39 1.80 24.78
C VAL A 478 -92.35 2.78 25.36
N SER A 479 -92.61 3.47 26.48
CA SER A 479 -91.70 4.53 26.97
C SER A 479 -90.33 4.05 27.46
N GLY A 480 -90.24 2.87 28.08
CA GLY A 480 -89.00 2.37 28.70
C GLY A 480 -87.84 2.03 27.73
N LEU A 481 -88.09 2.01 26.42
CA LEU A 481 -87.04 1.79 25.41
C LEU A 481 -86.43 3.08 24.87
N LYS A 482 -87.20 4.18 24.81
CA LYS A 482 -86.69 5.47 24.29
C LYS A 482 -85.70 6.13 25.24
N GLU A 483 -85.93 6.03 26.55
CA GLU A 483 -84.97 6.52 27.56
C GLU A 483 -83.64 5.77 27.49
N ARG A 484 -83.66 4.45 27.27
CA ARG A 484 -82.45 3.63 27.19
C ARG A 484 -81.62 3.94 25.94
N VAL A 485 -82.27 4.19 24.81
CA VAL A 485 -81.61 4.66 23.58
C VAL A 485 -81.04 6.06 23.77
N ALA A 486 -81.81 7.03 24.24
CA ALA A 486 -81.35 8.41 24.45
C ALA A 486 -80.23 8.57 25.49
N ARG A 487 -80.04 7.56 26.37
CA ARG A 487 -78.91 7.45 27.30
C ARG A 487 -77.66 6.90 26.61
N LEU A 488 -77.79 5.79 25.88
CA LEU A 488 -76.70 5.18 25.09
C LEU A 488 -76.23 6.06 23.93
N GLU A 489 -77.09 6.92 23.38
CA GLU A 489 -76.76 7.92 22.37
C GLU A 489 -75.95 9.10 22.96
N ARG A 490 -76.23 9.53 24.21
CA ARG A 490 -75.36 10.47 24.93
C ARG A 490 -74.01 9.85 25.25
N GLU A 491 -74.00 8.63 25.78
CA GLU A 491 -72.79 7.89 26.13
C GLU A 491 -71.90 7.66 24.89
N ASN A 492 -72.48 7.40 23.71
CA ASN A 492 -71.76 7.37 22.43
C ASN A 492 -71.28 8.74 21.92
N ALA A 493 -71.91 9.85 22.31
CA ALA A 493 -71.46 11.19 21.94
C ALA A 493 -70.30 11.67 22.84
N GLU A 494 -70.37 11.37 24.14
CA GLU A 494 -69.31 11.63 25.11
C GLU A 494 -68.06 10.80 24.79
N LEU A 495 -68.20 9.50 24.51
CA LEU A 495 -67.08 8.63 24.09
C LEU A 495 -66.51 8.93 22.69
N LYS A 496 -67.17 9.77 21.88
CA LYS A 496 -66.66 10.27 20.59
C LYS A 496 -66.08 11.68 20.64
N SER A 497 -66.24 12.39 21.76
CA SER A 497 -65.66 13.72 21.98
C SER A 497 -64.48 13.67 22.95
N GLY A 498 -64.54 12.84 23.99
CA GLY A 498 -63.44 12.64 24.93
C GLY A 498 -62.39 11.61 24.47
N ASN A 499 -61.50 11.98 23.53
CA ASN A 499 -60.06 11.61 23.54
C ASN A 499 -59.28 11.97 22.26
N ALA A 500 -59.94 12.21 21.11
CA ALA A 500 -59.25 12.45 19.84
C ALA A 500 -58.34 13.68 19.90
N ASP A 501 -58.90 14.84 20.25
CA ASP A 501 -58.17 16.12 20.23
C ASP A 501 -57.01 16.18 21.23
N ALA A 502 -57.11 15.48 22.37
CA ALA A 502 -56.06 15.50 23.39
C ALA A 502 -54.77 14.84 22.91
N GLY A 503 -54.86 13.58 22.45
CA GLY A 503 -53.70 12.88 21.89
C GLY A 503 -53.20 13.49 20.57
N GLN A 504 -54.11 14.09 19.79
CA GLN A 504 -53.75 14.77 18.55
C GLN A 504 -53.07 16.13 18.78
N ALA A 505 -53.39 16.84 19.86
CA ALA A 505 -52.67 18.05 20.30
C ALA A 505 -51.31 17.73 20.92
N GLU A 506 -51.20 16.66 21.72
CA GLU A 506 -49.93 16.19 22.29
C GLU A 506 -48.95 15.76 21.18
N LEU A 507 -49.42 14.95 20.23
CA LEU A 507 -48.65 14.54 19.05
C LEU A 507 -48.25 15.73 18.14
N ALA A 508 -49.10 16.76 18.03
CA ALA A 508 -48.77 17.98 17.30
C ALA A 508 -47.69 18.83 18.00
N ASN A 509 -47.70 18.87 19.33
CA ASN A 509 -46.68 19.54 20.14
C ASN A 509 -45.32 18.81 20.05
N ASP A 510 -45.33 17.48 20.13
CA ASP A 510 -44.13 16.66 19.91
C ASP A 510 -43.56 16.83 18.50
N LEU A 511 -44.43 16.93 17.48
CA LEU A 511 -44.01 17.19 16.10
C LEU A 511 -43.39 18.58 15.93
N ASP A 512 -43.97 19.62 16.55
CA ASP A 512 -43.43 20.99 16.54
C ASP A 512 -42.08 21.08 17.29
N MET A 513 -41.94 20.40 18.44
CA MET A 513 -40.66 20.27 19.13
C MET A 513 -39.62 19.52 18.29
N ALA A 514 -40.01 18.44 17.59
CA ALA A 514 -39.12 17.69 16.69
C ALA A 514 -38.69 18.52 15.46
N ILE A 515 -39.58 19.35 14.91
CA ILE A 515 -39.26 20.29 13.82
C ILE A 515 -38.25 21.34 14.30
N LYS A 516 -38.47 21.97 15.46
CA LYS A 516 -37.53 22.95 16.05
C LYS A 516 -36.18 22.33 16.42
N ALA A 517 -36.17 21.08 16.88
CA ALA A 517 -34.94 20.32 17.10
C ALA A 517 -34.19 20.07 15.78
N LYS A 518 -34.89 19.65 14.72
CA LYS A 518 -34.32 19.49 13.38
C LYS A 518 -33.75 20.80 12.83
N GLU A 519 -34.48 21.91 12.93
CA GLU A 519 -34.05 23.22 12.42
C GLU A 519 -32.81 23.74 13.16
N SER A 520 -32.76 23.63 14.49
CA SER A 520 -31.58 24.02 15.27
C SER A 520 -30.35 23.14 14.98
N LEU A 521 -30.54 21.83 14.79
CA LEU A 521 -29.49 20.93 14.32
C LEU A 521 -29.03 21.27 12.89
N GLN A 522 -29.94 21.62 11.98
CA GLN A 522 -29.61 21.99 10.60
C GLN A 522 -28.83 23.32 10.53
N VAL A 523 -29.16 24.30 11.38
CA VAL A 523 -28.38 25.54 11.54
C VAL A 523 -27.00 25.24 12.12
N SER A 524 -26.90 24.39 13.14
CA SER A 524 -25.63 23.97 13.74
C SER A 524 -24.73 23.25 12.72
N LEU A 525 -25.29 22.35 11.92
CA LEU A 525 -24.57 21.62 10.87
C LEU A 525 -24.05 22.58 9.78
N PHE A 526 -24.87 23.53 9.33
CA PHE A 526 -24.44 24.58 8.40
C PHE A 526 -23.32 25.47 8.99
N GLN A 527 -23.38 25.79 10.28
CA GLN A 527 -22.35 26.57 10.96
C GLN A 527 -21.03 25.79 11.13
N MET A 528 -21.10 24.50 11.47
CA MET A 528 -19.94 23.60 11.50
C MET A 528 -19.32 23.39 10.12
N GLN A 529 -20.14 23.26 9.07
CA GLN A 529 -19.67 23.16 7.69
C GLN A 529 -18.92 24.42 7.28
N LYS A 530 -19.49 25.61 7.54
CA LYS A 530 -18.80 26.89 7.31
C LYS A 530 -17.48 27.01 8.08
N GLN A 531 -17.39 26.47 9.30
CA GLN A 531 -16.14 26.45 10.06
C GLN A 531 -15.08 25.52 9.43
N ASN A 532 -15.50 24.34 8.92
CA ASN A 532 -14.59 23.46 8.17
C ASN A 532 -14.11 24.10 6.87
N ASP A 533 -14.98 24.78 6.12
CA ASP A 533 -14.61 25.50 4.90
C ASP A 533 -13.58 26.61 5.22
N GLN A 534 -13.82 27.39 6.29
CA GLN A 534 -12.90 28.43 6.77
C GLN A 534 -11.53 27.86 7.16
N LEU A 535 -11.50 26.76 7.94
CA LEU A 535 -10.26 26.09 8.34
C LEU A 535 -9.51 25.46 7.15
N SER A 536 -10.24 24.94 6.16
CA SER A 536 -9.65 24.43 4.92
C SER A 536 -9.00 25.55 4.10
N GLU A 537 -9.60 26.74 4.06
CA GLU A 537 -9.03 27.92 3.41
C GLU A 537 -7.83 28.48 4.18
N ASP A 538 -7.88 28.52 5.52
CA ASP A 538 -6.74 28.93 6.35
C ASP A 538 -5.54 27.97 6.22
N LEU A 539 -5.79 26.65 6.16
CA LEU A 539 -4.75 25.65 5.88
C LEU A 539 -4.15 25.82 4.46
N ARG A 540 -4.98 26.15 3.47
CA ARG A 540 -4.53 26.46 2.10
C ARG A 540 -3.67 27.73 2.07
N ASN A 541 -4.08 28.78 2.76
CA ASN A 541 -3.35 30.04 2.88
C ASN A 541 -2.00 29.83 3.59
N THR A 542 -1.99 29.07 4.69
CA THR A 542 -0.77 28.67 5.42
C THR A 542 0.19 27.89 4.51
N ARG A 543 -0.32 26.97 3.69
CA ARG A 543 0.49 26.21 2.73
C ARG A 543 1.11 27.10 1.66
N ILE A 544 0.35 28.03 1.10
CA ILE A 544 0.84 29.01 0.12
C ILE A 544 1.92 29.92 0.74
N GLN A 545 1.77 30.37 1.99
CA GLN A 545 2.80 31.13 2.69
C GLN A 545 4.08 30.31 2.92
N ASN A 546 3.97 29.03 3.27
CA ASN A 546 5.12 28.15 3.45
C ASN A 546 5.86 27.91 2.12
N GLU A 547 5.12 27.66 1.03
CA GLU A 547 5.68 27.55 -0.32
C GLU A 547 6.36 28.86 -0.78
N GLN A 548 5.82 30.03 -0.44
CA GLN A 548 6.45 31.33 -0.68
C GLN A 548 7.72 31.56 0.18
N GLN A 549 7.72 31.15 1.45
CA GLN A 549 8.90 31.23 2.32
C GLN A 549 10.03 30.33 1.82
N GLN A 550 9.71 29.12 1.34
CA GLN A 550 10.69 28.21 0.73
C GLN A 550 11.27 28.79 -0.56
N GLN A 551 10.45 29.41 -1.41
CA GLN A 551 10.93 30.12 -2.61
C GLN A 551 11.84 31.31 -2.25
N MET A 552 11.48 32.10 -1.23
CA MET A 552 12.32 33.21 -0.75
C MET A 552 13.65 32.73 -0.18
N LEU A 553 13.66 31.64 0.59
CA LEU A 553 14.88 31.01 1.11
C LEU A 553 15.78 30.48 -0.03
N ALA A 554 15.21 29.82 -1.03
CA ALA A 554 15.97 29.36 -2.20
C ALA A 554 16.57 30.55 -2.99
N GLN A 555 15.83 31.66 -3.13
CA GLN A 555 16.31 32.86 -3.81
C GLN A 555 17.40 33.60 -3.01
N LEU A 556 17.32 33.60 -1.67
CA LEU A 556 18.37 34.09 -0.78
C LEU A 556 19.64 33.23 -0.84
N GLN A 557 19.50 31.89 -0.94
CA GLN A 557 20.63 30.98 -1.16
C GLN A 557 21.30 31.21 -2.51
N GLN A 558 20.53 31.37 -3.59
CA GLN A 558 21.08 31.68 -4.93
C GLN A 558 21.80 33.03 -4.97
N THR A 559 21.27 34.07 -4.29
CA THR A 559 21.94 35.38 -4.22
C THR A 559 23.16 35.37 -3.30
N HIS A 560 23.21 34.55 -2.25
CA HIS A 560 24.44 34.28 -1.50
C HIS A 560 25.51 33.59 -2.37
N ALA A 561 25.14 32.53 -3.10
CA ALA A 561 26.07 31.84 -4.01
C ALA A 561 26.64 32.78 -5.09
N GLN A 562 25.85 33.75 -5.57
CA GLN A 562 26.31 34.76 -6.54
C GLN A 562 27.14 35.90 -5.93
N THR A 563 27.06 36.16 -4.62
CA THR A 563 27.80 37.26 -3.95
C THR A 563 29.07 36.81 -3.23
N GLN A 564 29.20 35.52 -2.89
CA GLN A 564 30.44 34.95 -2.32
C GLN A 564 31.72 35.27 -3.13
N PRO A 565 31.75 35.15 -4.48
CA PRO A 565 32.95 35.50 -5.26
C PRO A 565 33.35 36.97 -5.10
N GLN A 566 32.37 37.87 -4.96
CA GLN A 566 32.62 39.31 -4.89
C GLN A 566 33.04 39.75 -3.48
N GLN A 567 32.50 39.13 -2.43
CA GLN A 567 32.93 39.38 -1.05
C GLN A 567 34.32 38.79 -0.76
N GLN A 568 34.67 37.60 -1.28
CA GLN A 568 36.02 37.06 -1.10
C GLN A 568 37.08 37.96 -1.75
N VAL A 569 36.86 38.44 -2.98
CA VAL A 569 37.76 39.40 -3.63
C VAL A 569 37.89 40.69 -2.80
N GLN A 570 36.78 41.25 -2.31
CA GLN A 570 36.82 42.50 -1.55
C GLN A 570 37.50 42.36 -0.17
N ALA A 571 37.37 41.21 0.50
CA ALA A 571 38.10 40.89 1.73
C ALA A 571 39.60 40.63 1.47
N GLN A 572 39.96 40.08 0.31
CA GLN A 572 41.35 39.81 -0.06
C GLN A 572 42.12 41.11 -0.38
N TRP A 573 41.47 42.12 -0.97
CA TRP A 573 42.05 43.46 -1.16
C TRP A 573 42.26 44.25 0.14
N GLN A 574 41.56 43.92 1.23
CA GLN A 574 41.73 44.58 2.54
C GLN A 574 42.85 43.97 3.40
N ASN A 575 43.37 42.79 3.05
CA ASN A 575 44.38 42.06 3.84
C ASN A 575 45.78 42.05 3.18
N ALA A 576 46.12 43.09 2.43
CA ALA A 576 47.47 43.28 1.88
C ALA A 576 48.41 43.94 2.94
N PRO A 577 49.52 43.30 3.35
CA PRO A 577 50.38 43.82 4.40
C PRO A 577 51.30 44.96 3.89
N GLY A 578 50.95 46.22 4.20
CA GLY A 578 51.77 47.36 3.74
C GLY A 578 51.22 48.76 4.04
N GLY A 579 50.84 49.07 5.28
CA GLY A 579 50.42 50.41 5.71
C GLY A 579 50.34 50.55 7.24
N PRO A 580 50.52 51.76 7.82
CA PRO A 580 50.60 51.94 9.27
C PRO A 580 49.24 51.91 9.98
N GLU A 581 49.24 51.56 11.26
CA GLU A 581 48.09 51.68 12.17
C GLU A 581 47.53 53.12 12.23
N PRO A 582 46.25 53.26 12.60
CA PRO A 582 46.02 53.95 13.87
C PRO A 582 44.90 53.35 14.76
N MET A 583 45.17 53.41 16.07
CA MET A 583 44.22 53.46 17.20
C MET A 583 43.12 52.40 17.30
N GLN A 584 43.34 51.46 18.23
CA GLN A 584 42.26 50.89 19.04
C GLN A 584 41.51 52.00 19.79
N VAL A 585 40.19 51.87 19.90
CA VAL A 585 39.37 52.56 20.90
C VAL A 585 38.48 51.52 21.57
N SER A 586 38.68 51.29 22.87
CA SER A 586 37.83 50.40 23.66
C SER A 586 36.42 50.92 23.77
N ASN A 587 35.45 50.01 23.86
CA ASN A 587 34.24 50.24 24.63
C ASN A 587 33.83 48.92 25.31
N ASP A 588 34.33 48.73 26.52
CA ASP A 588 33.63 47.89 27.50
C ASP A 588 32.24 48.50 27.74
N ILE A 589 31.20 47.67 27.70
CA ILE A 589 30.04 47.83 28.59
C ILE A 589 29.61 46.42 29.00
N THR A 590 29.91 46.07 30.25
CA THR A 590 29.28 44.93 30.91
C THR A 590 27.99 45.41 31.57
N VAL A 591 26.85 44.85 31.18
CA VAL A 591 25.63 44.86 32.00
C VAL A 591 25.29 43.41 32.35
N ARG A 592 24.88 43.23 33.60
CA ARG A 592 24.66 41.94 34.27
C ARG A 592 23.21 41.90 34.72
N GLU A 593 22.73 40.69 35.00
CA GLU A 593 21.42 40.40 35.62
C GLU A 593 20.22 40.59 34.66
N GLY A 594 19.10 39.89 34.83
CA GLY A 594 18.79 38.90 35.88
C GLY A 594 17.72 37.90 35.44
N ALA A 595 17.47 36.89 36.28
CA ALA A 595 16.46 35.88 36.01
C ALA A 595 15.04 36.37 36.36
N ALA A 596 14.07 36.04 35.53
CA ALA A 596 12.64 36.15 35.83
C ALA A 596 11.88 35.01 35.13
N ALA A 597 10.85 34.47 35.78
CA ALA A 597 10.05 33.36 35.26
C ALA A 597 8.56 33.73 35.18
N ALA A 598 8.00 33.64 33.97
CA ALA A 598 6.56 33.62 33.66
C ALA A 598 6.37 33.17 32.19
N GLY A 599 5.25 32.57 31.77
CA GLY A 599 4.10 32.16 32.59
C GLY A 599 2.76 32.22 31.85
N THR A 600 2.60 31.46 30.76
CA THR A 600 1.36 31.31 29.96
C THR A 600 1.32 29.85 29.43
N ALA A 601 0.23 29.08 29.49
CA ALA A 601 -1.14 29.29 28.98
C ALA A 601 -1.17 29.46 27.44
N GLY A 602 -1.77 28.61 26.62
CA GLY A 602 -2.54 27.37 26.88
C GLY A 602 -3.76 27.28 25.97
N PHE A 603 -3.80 26.30 25.06
CA PHE A 603 -4.93 26.06 24.14
C PHE A 603 -5.13 24.56 23.90
N ALA A 604 -6.32 24.16 23.44
CA ALA A 604 -6.76 22.77 23.39
C ALA A 604 -7.26 22.30 22.01
N THR A 605 -7.22 20.97 21.85
CA THR A 605 -7.86 20.07 20.85
C THR A 605 -9.38 20.31 20.67
N PRO A 606 -10.05 19.91 19.56
CA PRO A 606 -10.10 18.56 18.93
C PRO A 606 -9.53 18.57 17.48
N ALA A 607 -9.73 17.62 16.54
CA ALA A 607 -10.54 16.38 16.40
C ALA A 607 -9.79 15.37 15.46
N ALA A 608 -10.12 14.09 15.17
CA ALA A 608 -11.34 13.24 15.19
C ALA A 608 -12.40 13.58 14.11
N LEU A 609 -13.04 12.67 13.36
CA LEU A 609 -12.94 11.20 13.09
C LEU A 609 -13.50 10.99 11.63
N GLU A 610 -13.78 9.84 11.01
CA GLU A 610 -13.97 8.40 11.34
C GLU A 610 -13.62 7.52 10.11
N ALA A 611 -13.44 6.20 10.30
CA ALA A 611 -13.84 5.18 9.31
C ALA A 611 -14.17 3.84 10.02
N GLY A 612 -15.43 3.40 9.95
CA GLY A 612 -15.88 2.08 10.44
C GLY A 612 -15.44 0.91 9.53
N VAL A 613 -15.83 -0.35 9.76
CA VAL A 613 -17.02 -0.89 10.44
C VAL A 613 -16.68 -2.20 11.22
N ALA A 614 -17.60 -2.70 12.06
CA ALA A 614 -17.37 -3.72 13.10
C ALA A 614 -17.59 -5.21 12.72
N MET A 615 -17.42 -6.09 13.73
CA MET A 615 -17.67 -7.56 13.74
C MET A 615 -19.16 -7.91 13.46
N GLY A 616 -19.62 -9.15 13.26
CA GLY A 616 -19.10 -10.53 13.43
C GLY A 616 -20.30 -11.50 13.33
N PRO A 617 -20.34 -12.70 13.97
CA PRO A 617 -19.30 -13.49 14.66
C PRO A 617 -19.05 -14.85 13.95
N GLY A 618 -18.28 -15.77 14.57
CA GLY A 618 -17.85 -17.04 13.95
C GLY A 618 -18.41 -18.34 14.55
N GLY A 619 -18.07 -19.46 13.90
CA GLY A 619 -18.35 -20.85 14.31
C GLY A 619 -17.58 -21.83 13.40
N ALA A 620 -17.28 -23.03 13.86
CA ALA A 620 -16.38 -23.97 13.16
C ALA A 620 -17.08 -25.25 12.68
N MET A 621 -16.67 -25.79 11.53
CA MET A 621 -16.26 -27.20 11.32
C MET A 621 -16.06 -27.56 9.83
N GLN A 622 -15.05 -28.41 9.57
CA GLN A 622 -14.86 -29.33 8.42
C GLN A 622 -14.77 -28.77 6.96
N ALA A 623 -13.87 -29.39 6.18
CA ALA A 623 -13.76 -29.24 4.72
C ALA A 623 -14.57 -30.35 4.01
N PRO A 624 -14.92 -30.18 2.71
CA PRO A 624 -14.04 -30.74 1.68
C PRO A 624 -14.00 -30.00 0.31
N VAL A 625 -12.93 -30.30 -0.46
CA VAL A 625 -12.76 -30.41 -1.94
C VAL A 625 -13.59 -29.51 -2.89
N PRO A 626 -12.94 -28.78 -3.84
CA PRO A 626 -13.61 -27.98 -4.87
C PRO A 626 -13.79 -28.70 -6.23
N THR A 627 -14.86 -28.35 -6.96
CA THR A 627 -14.98 -28.47 -8.43
C THR A 627 -15.83 -27.31 -9.00
N PRO A 628 -15.67 -26.88 -10.26
CA PRO A 628 -16.04 -25.52 -10.71
C PRO A 628 -17.40 -25.39 -11.43
N GLY A 629 -17.96 -24.17 -11.47
CA GLY A 629 -19.15 -23.85 -12.27
C GLY A 629 -19.46 -22.34 -12.44
N SER A 630 -19.45 -21.87 -13.70
CA SER A 630 -20.16 -20.69 -14.27
C SER A 630 -20.31 -19.37 -13.48
N VAL A 631 -19.43 -18.42 -13.78
CA VAL A 631 -19.73 -17.13 -14.45
C VAL A 631 -21.11 -16.47 -14.21
N VAL A 632 -21.08 -15.21 -13.72
CA VAL A 632 -21.79 -14.07 -14.34
C VAL A 632 -20.85 -12.85 -14.35
N VAL A 633 -20.82 -12.10 -15.44
CA VAL A 633 -20.10 -10.82 -15.56
C VAL A 633 -21.09 -9.66 -15.45
N THR A 634 -20.79 -8.66 -14.63
CA THR A 634 -21.40 -7.33 -14.69
C THR A 634 -20.32 -6.26 -14.62
N SER A 635 -20.46 -5.22 -15.43
CA SER A 635 -19.36 -4.32 -15.83
C SER A 635 -19.42 -2.92 -15.22
N SER A 636 -18.24 -2.30 -15.13
CA SER A 636 -18.01 -0.85 -15.18
C SER A 636 -18.57 0.05 -14.06
N ASN A 637 -17.63 0.62 -13.29
CA ASN A 637 -17.70 2.03 -12.90
C ASN A 637 -16.29 2.56 -12.57
N ASN A 638 -15.51 2.90 -13.59
CA ASN A 638 -14.25 3.65 -13.42
C ASN A 638 -13.88 4.42 -14.71
N ALA A 639 -14.73 5.38 -15.10
CA ALA A 639 -14.48 6.26 -16.23
C ALA A 639 -13.88 7.59 -15.74
N LEU A 640 -12.66 7.91 -16.19
CA LEU A 640 -12.00 9.19 -15.90
C LEU A 640 -12.78 10.35 -16.54
N SER A 641 -12.82 11.49 -15.85
CA SER A 641 -13.50 12.69 -16.36
C SER A 641 -12.76 13.25 -17.59
N SER A 642 -13.51 13.77 -18.55
CA SER A 642 -12.97 14.42 -19.76
C SER A 642 -11.96 15.53 -19.41
N ALA A 643 -12.18 16.26 -18.31
CA ALA A 643 -11.23 17.27 -17.81
C ALA A 643 -9.88 16.67 -17.38
N GLN A 644 -9.88 15.48 -16.74
CA GLN A 644 -8.66 14.78 -16.35
C GLN A 644 -7.92 14.24 -17.58
N ILE A 645 -8.64 13.73 -18.58
CA ILE A 645 -8.05 13.26 -19.84
C ILE A 645 -7.34 14.42 -20.56
N ALA A 646 -7.99 15.60 -20.64
CA ALA A 646 -7.37 16.80 -21.20
C ALA A 646 -6.13 17.26 -20.41
N GLU A 647 -6.16 17.21 -19.07
CA GLU A 647 -5.02 17.56 -18.23
C GLU A 647 -3.83 16.59 -18.40
N TYR A 648 -4.10 15.29 -18.57
CA TYR A 648 -3.05 14.31 -18.88
C TYR A 648 -2.51 14.47 -20.31
N GLN A 649 -3.33 14.83 -21.29
CA GLN A 649 -2.88 15.12 -22.66
C GLN A 649 -1.98 16.36 -22.73
N ASP A 650 -2.34 17.45 -22.04
CA ASP A 650 -1.49 18.65 -21.93
C ASP A 650 -0.16 18.37 -21.22
N LYS A 651 -0.17 17.52 -20.17
CA LYS A 651 1.06 17.05 -19.52
C LYS A 651 1.91 16.17 -20.45
N LEU A 652 1.32 15.27 -21.24
CA LEU A 652 2.05 14.49 -22.25
C LEU A 652 2.67 15.39 -23.32
N GLU A 653 1.92 16.34 -23.89
CA GLU A 653 2.47 17.27 -24.87
C GLU A 653 3.65 18.09 -24.30
N LYS A 654 3.55 18.57 -23.06
CA LYS A 654 4.64 19.31 -22.40
C LYS A 654 5.86 18.44 -22.11
N LEU A 655 5.68 17.14 -21.88
CA LEU A 655 6.78 16.18 -21.75
C LEU A 655 7.42 15.86 -23.12
N VAL A 656 6.62 15.62 -24.16
CA VAL A 656 7.12 15.35 -25.53
C VAL A 656 7.87 16.55 -26.09
N ARG A 657 7.34 17.78 -25.91
CA ARG A 657 8.04 19.01 -26.31
C ARG A 657 9.38 19.17 -25.57
N ARG A 658 9.42 18.94 -24.24
CA ARG A 658 10.68 18.96 -23.47
C ARG A 658 11.66 17.85 -23.85
N GLY A 659 11.17 16.67 -24.24
CA GLY A 659 11.99 15.58 -24.78
C GLY A 659 12.63 15.98 -26.12
N SER A 660 11.82 16.51 -27.03
CA SER A 660 12.26 17.01 -28.34
C SER A 660 13.26 18.17 -28.21
N GLU A 661 13.00 19.15 -27.33
CA GLU A 661 13.93 20.26 -27.05
C GLU A 661 15.28 19.79 -26.46
N ARG A 662 15.29 18.71 -25.66
CA ARG A 662 16.53 18.10 -25.17
C ARG A 662 17.26 17.34 -26.28
N LEU A 663 16.57 16.54 -27.07
CA LEU A 663 17.14 15.83 -28.23
C LEU A 663 17.74 16.81 -29.23
N VAL A 664 17.04 17.88 -29.60
CA VAL A 664 17.54 18.93 -30.50
C VAL A 664 18.75 19.67 -29.91
N ARG A 665 18.78 19.92 -28.59
CA ARG A 665 19.97 20.49 -27.93
C ARG A 665 21.17 19.54 -27.93
N ILE A 666 20.96 18.25 -27.71
CA ILE A 666 22.02 17.23 -27.78
C ILE A 666 22.57 17.15 -29.21
N PHE A 667 21.69 17.07 -30.22
CA PHE A 667 22.05 17.00 -31.64
C PHE A 667 22.77 18.26 -32.15
N LEU A 668 22.51 19.43 -31.56
CA LEU A 668 23.23 20.67 -31.84
C LEU A 668 24.57 20.80 -31.10
N LEU A 669 24.77 20.06 -30.00
CA LEU A 669 26.05 20.03 -29.28
C LEU A 669 27.04 19.05 -29.92
N THR A 670 26.58 17.88 -30.40
CA THR A 670 27.44 16.91 -31.10
C THR A 670 27.86 17.34 -32.51
N TYR A 671 27.23 18.37 -33.09
CA TYR A 671 27.58 18.93 -34.40
C TYR A 671 28.52 20.15 -34.35
N TRP A 672 29.04 20.52 -33.17
CA TRP A 672 29.86 21.73 -32.96
C TRP A 672 31.03 21.53 -31.98
N CYS A 673 31.65 20.34 -32.00
CA CYS A 673 32.94 20.01 -31.39
C CYS A 673 33.78 19.21 -32.40
#